data_AF-A0A1W0A9S8-F1
#
_entry.id   AF-A0A1W0A9S8-F1
#
_cell.length_a   1.000
_cell.length_b   1.000
_cell.length_c   1.000
_cell.angle_alpha   90.00
_cell.angle_beta   90.00
_cell.angle_gamma   90.00
#
_symmetry.space_group_name_H-M   'P 1'
#
loop_
_entity.id
_entity.type
_entity.pdbx_description
1 polymer ?
#
loop_
_entity_poly.entity_id
_entity_poly.type
_entity_poly.pdbx_seq_one_letter_code
_entity_poly.pdbx_strand_id
1 'polypeptide(L)'
;MPFLTVEDMKMILSLFCCCCGVGSLGLAGNYASAGWAVATIAFMAMALINAYATWCLCHVLIVAPKDTLTLGDVGKWCFGRVGGAICLVFQCCLCAMYPIVYLVLGGTMLTILFPDTFSQTTWLLMMAITLLPVCLVPTMKEGAGMAFAGGLATILADGIAIYILITNMKDENPTGVSPPWPELSVLTVTNVFGNLAFAYGACMIIPSLQHEHTQPERMPKVSLVAQTFITIFFFLVATLGVFSSGCQTPTNLLFAISGSKLGFKAERGYVVLAFLFMQLHITIAFAVIFFPVFQILERLVLGMHKAPVPEEGKEVCDVETPGLENNSTTAYDNVNKDNKKNSYDEQLDAYKAPGAYMKASLVRIALIGVCVVIAVIWKDKLNALVDFIGASASATVNMIFPILFYLKTFWTTVSKFEKAGGILCMLIAAFLGIYVSIQTGKDLFTPTESNPEIVFPFCSEEYQRVMVVSLFCCCCGVGSLGLAGNYASAGYAVATIAFIFMAIVNTYATWCLCKVLVVAPKNTLTLGDLGNWCFGRIGGALCLLFQCLLCAMYPIVYLVLGGRLLTTLFPASFGSITWIILMAVTLLPVCLVPTMKEGAGMALAGGLATILADGIAIYLLITNMKDENPNGISPPWPDLSITTVTNVFGNLAFAYGACMIIPSLQHEHTQPERMPRVSLVAQGLITLFFFLVALLGVFSSGCQTPNNLLFAISGSNLGFTAERGYVVLAFLFMQLHITIAFAVIFFPVFQILERLILGMHKAPETRAIAADVETPAMDHVSTTAYDNVNKGDGEQAILDEYKAPGAYMKASLVRTGLIAVCVVIAVIWKDHLNALVDFVGASASAIVNMILPMVFYLKVFWSSVSIPEKVCSIFFILVACFLGIYVSIQTGKDLFTPTESDPAIIFPFCTDKFQRVVFTNSSYYH
;
A
#
# COMPACT_ATOMS: atom_id res chain seq x y z
N MET A 1 7.11 37.98 13.88
CA MET A 1 6.56 36.63 13.62
C MET A 1 7.60 35.80 12.89
N PRO A 2 7.60 34.46 13.00
CA PRO A 2 8.49 33.62 12.19
C PRO A 2 8.16 33.71 10.69
N PHE A 3 9.20 33.62 9.86
CA PHE A 3 9.11 33.73 8.39
C PHE A 3 8.35 32.55 7.77
N LEU A 4 8.61 31.33 8.26
CA LEU A 4 7.85 30.11 8.00
C LEU A 4 7.54 29.43 9.35
N THR A 5 6.37 28.80 9.46
CA THR A 5 5.96 27.94 10.58
C THR A 5 6.06 26.46 10.19
N VAL A 6 5.89 25.57 11.16
CA VAL A 6 5.79 24.12 10.93
C VAL A 6 4.57 23.77 10.06
N GLU A 7 3.53 24.60 10.06
CA GLU A 7 2.33 24.44 9.23
C GLU A 7 2.62 24.87 7.77
N ASP A 8 3.21 26.06 7.59
CA ASP A 8 3.69 26.54 6.28
C ASP A 8 4.62 25.49 5.61
N MET A 9 5.51 24.87 6.39
CA MET A 9 6.43 23.82 5.91
C MET A 9 5.73 22.53 5.49
N LYS A 10 4.61 22.13 6.13
CA LYS A 10 3.81 20.99 5.69
C LYS A 10 3.15 21.27 4.35
N MET A 11 2.60 22.47 4.16
CA MET A 11 1.96 22.86 2.91
C MET A 11 2.96 22.98 1.75
N ILE A 12 4.18 23.49 2.02
CA ILE A 12 5.30 23.46 1.07
C ILE A 12 5.63 22.02 0.65
N LEU A 13 5.72 21.09 1.61
CA LEU A 13 6.05 19.69 1.34
C LEU A 13 4.94 18.99 0.54
N SER A 14 3.66 19.20 0.88
CA SER A 14 2.51 18.66 0.13
C SER A 14 2.49 19.15 -1.33
N LEU A 15 2.76 20.44 -1.57
CA LEU A 15 2.85 20.99 -2.93
C LEU A 15 4.05 20.41 -3.70
N PHE A 16 5.20 20.30 -3.05
CA PHE A 16 6.40 19.70 -3.64
C PHE A 16 6.16 18.24 -4.05
N CYS A 17 5.57 17.43 -3.16
CA CYS A 17 5.22 16.04 -3.42
C CYS A 17 4.09 15.86 -4.47
N CYS A 18 3.27 16.88 -4.72
CA CYS A 18 2.26 16.86 -5.79
C CYS A 18 2.86 17.11 -7.19
N CYS A 19 3.92 17.91 -7.30
CA CYS A 19 4.63 18.14 -8.57
C CYS A 19 5.67 17.06 -8.86
N CYS A 20 6.36 16.54 -7.84
CA CYS A 20 7.34 15.47 -8.02
C CYS A 20 6.65 14.16 -8.42
N GLY A 21 6.94 13.68 -9.64
CA GLY A 21 6.32 12.51 -10.22
C GLY A 21 6.68 12.33 -11.69
N VAL A 22 5.79 11.74 -12.48
CA VAL A 22 6.01 11.52 -13.93
C VAL A 22 6.41 12.77 -14.71
N GLY A 23 6.06 13.97 -14.22
CA GLY A 23 6.49 15.25 -14.79
C GLY A 23 8.00 15.50 -14.75
N SER A 24 8.75 14.99 -13.75
CA SER A 24 10.21 15.20 -13.69
C SER A 24 10.96 14.38 -14.73
N LEU A 25 10.48 13.17 -15.04
CA LEU A 25 11.05 12.28 -16.05
C LEU A 25 11.12 12.90 -17.44
N GLY A 26 10.19 13.80 -17.77
CA GLY A 26 10.11 14.49 -19.07
C GLY A 26 11.15 15.60 -19.26
N LEU A 27 11.71 16.12 -18.16
CA LEU A 27 12.44 17.39 -18.18
C LEU A 27 13.79 17.32 -18.89
N ALA A 28 14.53 16.21 -18.74
CA ALA A 28 15.75 15.96 -19.50
C ALA A 28 15.46 15.86 -21.01
N GLY A 29 14.34 15.22 -21.36
CA GLY A 29 13.82 15.15 -22.73
C GLY A 29 13.53 16.51 -23.35
N ASN A 30 13.00 17.46 -22.57
CA ASN A 30 12.74 18.82 -23.02
C ASN A 30 14.03 19.59 -23.37
N TYR A 31 15.09 19.39 -22.60
CA TYR A 31 16.39 19.98 -22.90
C TYR A 31 17.09 19.28 -24.07
N ALA A 32 16.87 17.98 -24.24
CA ALA A 32 17.37 17.22 -25.39
C ALA A 32 16.70 17.65 -26.71
N SER A 33 15.42 18.02 -26.71
CA SER A 33 14.66 18.39 -27.91
C SER A 33 14.75 19.88 -28.29
N ALA A 34 14.76 20.79 -27.31
CA ALA A 34 14.80 22.24 -27.55
C ALA A 34 16.18 22.88 -27.30
N GLY A 35 17.15 22.15 -26.72
CA GLY A 35 18.50 22.61 -26.46
C GLY A 35 18.61 23.61 -25.31
N TRP A 36 19.77 23.64 -24.65
CA TRP A 36 20.03 24.36 -23.39
C TRP A 36 19.43 25.77 -23.29
N ALA A 37 19.68 26.64 -24.28
CA ALA A 37 19.23 28.03 -24.23
C ALA A 37 17.70 28.17 -24.30
N VAL A 38 17.07 27.55 -25.31
CA VAL A 38 15.63 27.68 -25.53
C VAL A 38 14.84 26.89 -24.48
N ALA A 39 15.31 25.69 -24.11
CA ALA A 39 14.72 24.90 -23.02
C ALA A 39 14.77 25.63 -21.68
N THR A 40 15.87 26.32 -21.34
CA THR A 40 15.95 27.12 -20.11
C THR A 40 15.02 28.33 -20.14
N ILE A 41 14.90 29.03 -21.28
CA ILE A 41 13.95 30.15 -21.43
C ILE A 41 12.51 29.66 -21.28
N ALA A 42 12.14 28.55 -21.94
CA ALA A 42 10.82 27.94 -21.83
C ALA A 42 10.54 27.45 -20.40
N PHE A 43 11.49 26.77 -19.77
CA PHE A 43 11.40 26.30 -18.39
C PHE A 43 11.17 27.45 -17.40
N MET A 44 11.97 28.51 -17.47
CA MET A 44 11.83 29.67 -16.59
C MET A 44 10.53 30.44 -16.84
N ALA A 45 10.09 30.59 -18.09
CA ALA A 45 8.79 31.18 -18.40
C ALA A 45 7.63 30.34 -17.82
N MET A 46 7.68 29.02 -17.95
CA MET A 46 6.66 28.12 -17.41
C MET A 46 6.64 28.10 -15.88
N ALA A 47 7.80 28.12 -15.22
CA ALA A 47 7.91 28.25 -13.78
C ALA A 47 7.27 29.56 -13.28
N LEU A 48 7.60 30.69 -13.93
CA LEU A 48 7.06 32.00 -13.56
C LEU A 48 5.54 32.11 -13.78
N ILE A 49 5.01 31.60 -14.90
CA ILE A 49 3.57 31.64 -15.17
C ILE A 49 2.81 30.72 -14.19
N ASN A 50 3.31 29.53 -13.88
CA ASN A 50 2.66 28.64 -12.91
C ASN A 50 2.75 29.19 -11.47
N ALA A 51 3.88 29.79 -11.07
CA ALA A 51 3.99 30.48 -9.78
C ALA A 51 3.00 31.65 -9.67
N TYR A 52 2.89 32.48 -10.71
CA TYR A 52 1.92 33.59 -10.76
C TYR A 52 0.46 33.10 -10.77
N ALA A 53 0.14 32.06 -11.54
CA ALA A 53 -1.19 31.44 -11.54
C ALA A 53 -1.55 30.86 -10.16
N THR A 54 -0.62 30.15 -9.52
CA THR A 54 -0.79 29.61 -8.15
C THR A 54 -1.06 30.74 -7.14
N TRP A 55 -0.27 31.82 -7.20
CA TRP A 55 -0.42 33.02 -6.37
C TRP A 55 -1.77 33.73 -6.60
N CYS A 56 -2.18 33.88 -7.86
CA CYS A 56 -3.49 34.41 -8.26
C CYS A 56 -4.65 33.64 -7.61
N LEU A 57 -4.64 32.29 -7.68
CA LEU A 57 -5.67 31.46 -7.06
C LEU A 57 -5.70 31.62 -5.53
N CYS A 58 -4.53 31.67 -4.89
CA CYS A 58 -4.44 31.85 -3.44
C CYS A 58 -5.13 33.16 -2.99
N HIS A 59 -4.96 34.27 -3.72
CA HIS A 59 -5.63 35.55 -3.42
C HIS A 59 -7.12 35.55 -3.71
N VAL A 60 -7.56 34.91 -4.79
CA VAL A 60 -8.99 34.71 -5.07
C VAL A 60 -9.67 33.97 -3.92
N LEU A 61 -9.03 32.91 -3.40
CA LEU A 61 -9.52 32.10 -2.28
C LEU A 61 -9.48 32.81 -0.91
N ILE A 62 -8.76 33.94 -0.75
CA ILE A 62 -8.82 34.74 0.49
C ILE A 62 -10.11 35.57 0.55
N VAL A 63 -10.63 35.99 -0.61
CA VAL A 63 -11.79 36.90 -0.72
C VAL A 63 -13.09 36.15 -1.09
N ALA A 64 -13.00 34.91 -1.56
CA ALA A 64 -14.15 34.09 -1.89
C ALA A 64 -14.99 33.69 -0.64
N PRO A 65 -16.31 33.46 -0.79
CA PRO A 65 -17.17 32.98 0.28
C PRO A 65 -16.67 31.65 0.89
N LYS A 66 -16.92 31.43 2.19
CA LYS A 66 -16.44 30.23 2.90
C LYS A 66 -16.93 28.90 2.30
N ASP A 67 -18.01 28.94 1.52
CA ASP A 67 -18.60 27.80 0.83
C ASP A 67 -17.91 27.44 -0.50
N THR A 68 -16.97 28.24 -1.00
CA THR A 68 -16.21 27.91 -2.24
C THR A 68 -15.06 26.96 -1.93
N LEU A 69 -15.39 25.68 -1.75
CA LEU A 69 -14.42 24.64 -1.37
C LEU A 69 -13.62 24.08 -2.56
N THR A 70 -14.18 24.06 -3.78
CA THR A 70 -13.51 23.52 -4.96
C THR A 70 -13.21 24.59 -6.02
N LEU A 71 -12.28 24.28 -6.94
CA LEU A 71 -12.00 25.14 -8.11
C LEU A 71 -13.25 25.36 -9.00
N GLY A 72 -14.17 24.39 -9.03
CA GLY A 72 -15.46 24.53 -9.69
C GLY A 72 -16.40 25.52 -8.98
N ASP A 73 -16.34 25.61 -7.65
CA ASP A 73 -17.11 26.59 -6.87
C ASP A 73 -16.52 28.01 -7.01
N VAL A 74 -15.19 28.14 -7.14
CA VAL A 74 -14.53 29.41 -7.50
C VAL A 74 -14.98 29.87 -8.89
N GLY A 75 -14.98 28.97 -9.89
CA GLY A 75 -15.51 29.26 -11.23
C GLY A 75 -17.00 29.63 -11.22
N LYS A 76 -17.79 29.00 -10.36
CA LYS A 76 -19.21 29.30 -10.13
C LYS A 76 -19.42 30.68 -9.49
N TRP A 77 -18.51 31.12 -8.62
CA TRP A 77 -18.54 32.45 -7.99
C TRP A 77 -18.13 33.55 -8.97
N CYS A 78 -16.98 33.40 -9.65
CA CYS A 78 -16.46 34.44 -10.56
C CYS A 78 -17.31 34.63 -11.83
N PHE A 79 -17.94 33.56 -12.34
CA PHE A 79 -18.59 33.53 -13.67
C PHE A 79 -19.97 32.83 -13.68
N GLY A 80 -20.60 32.62 -12.52
CA GLY A 80 -21.92 32.00 -12.42
C GLY A 80 -21.93 30.51 -12.82
N ARG A 81 -23.14 29.94 -12.94
CA ARG A 81 -23.34 28.49 -13.18
C ARG A 81 -22.57 27.95 -14.40
N VAL A 82 -22.45 28.74 -15.46
CA VAL A 82 -21.72 28.35 -16.69
C VAL A 82 -20.22 28.25 -16.44
N GLY A 83 -19.62 29.23 -15.77
CA GLY A 83 -18.20 29.17 -15.40
C GLY A 83 -17.88 27.99 -14.50
N GLY A 84 -18.70 27.75 -13.48
CA GLY A 84 -18.55 26.58 -12.60
C GLY A 84 -18.63 25.25 -13.34
N ALA A 85 -19.57 25.11 -14.28
CA ALA A 85 -19.70 23.91 -15.11
C ALA A 85 -18.48 23.70 -16.03
N ILE A 86 -17.97 24.74 -16.69
CA ILE A 86 -16.77 24.67 -17.53
C ILE A 86 -15.56 24.25 -16.69
N CYS A 87 -15.34 24.88 -15.54
CA CYS A 87 -14.22 24.55 -14.65
C CYS A 87 -14.32 23.11 -14.12
N LEU A 88 -15.53 22.63 -13.80
CA LEU A 88 -15.76 21.25 -13.37
C LEU A 88 -15.44 20.23 -14.48
N VAL A 89 -15.83 20.51 -15.73
CA VAL A 89 -15.52 19.64 -16.88
C VAL A 89 -14.00 19.52 -17.09
N PHE A 90 -13.29 20.65 -17.18
CA PHE A 90 -11.83 20.65 -17.37
C PHE A 90 -11.08 20.00 -16.18
N GLN A 91 -11.55 20.22 -14.95
CA GLN A 91 -11.03 19.52 -13.77
C GLN A 91 -11.21 18.00 -13.88
N CYS A 92 -12.41 17.53 -14.25
CA CYS A 92 -12.68 16.10 -14.44
C CYS A 92 -11.82 15.49 -15.55
N CYS A 93 -11.67 16.18 -16.68
CA CYS A 93 -10.78 15.75 -17.76
C CYS A 93 -9.34 15.59 -17.27
N LEU A 94 -8.76 16.61 -16.63
CA LEU A 94 -7.39 16.54 -16.11
C LEU A 94 -7.18 15.35 -15.16
N CYS A 95 -8.06 15.22 -14.17
CA CYS A 95 -7.95 14.20 -13.13
C CYS A 95 -8.25 12.78 -13.65
N ALA A 96 -9.00 12.62 -14.75
CA ALA A 96 -9.21 11.33 -15.40
C ALA A 96 -8.08 10.99 -16.39
N MET A 97 -7.39 11.99 -16.95
CA MET A 97 -6.30 11.79 -17.92
C MET A 97 -4.94 11.53 -17.26
N TYR A 98 -4.62 12.15 -16.12
CA TYR A 98 -3.38 11.85 -15.37
C TYR A 98 -3.24 10.33 -15.04
N PRO A 99 -4.26 9.63 -14.52
CA PRO A 99 -4.21 8.19 -14.29
C PRO A 99 -4.01 7.33 -15.55
N ILE A 100 -4.43 7.80 -16.74
CA ILE A 100 -4.22 7.10 -18.01
C ILE A 100 -2.72 7.07 -18.34
N VAL A 101 -2.00 8.18 -18.14
CA VAL A 101 -0.54 8.22 -18.25
C VAL A 101 0.13 7.25 -17.27
N TYR A 102 -0.37 7.17 -16.03
CA TYR A 102 0.18 6.27 -15.01
C TYR A 102 -0.01 4.79 -15.38
N LEU A 103 -1.16 4.40 -15.96
CA LEU A 103 -1.40 3.05 -16.48
C LEU A 103 -0.47 2.71 -17.65
N VAL A 104 -0.29 3.61 -18.62
CA VAL A 104 0.60 3.39 -19.77
C VAL A 104 2.07 3.30 -19.32
N LEU A 105 2.52 4.24 -18.48
CA LEU A 105 3.89 4.27 -17.98
C LEU A 105 4.19 3.03 -17.12
N GLY A 106 3.31 2.69 -16.18
CA GLY A 106 3.48 1.51 -15.33
C GLY A 106 3.42 0.19 -16.12
N GLY A 107 2.54 0.07 -17.11
CA GLY A 107 2.55 -1.08 -18.04
C GLY A 107 3.89 -1.22 -18.76
N THR A 108 4.43 -0.11 -19.27
CA THR A 108 5.76 -0.05 -19.91
C THR A 108 6.89 -0.42 -18.94
N MET A 109 6.85 0.12 -17.73
CA MET A 109 7.86 -0.13 -16.69
C MET A 109 7.84 -1.58 -16.21
N LEU A 110 6.67 -2.20 -16.06
CA LEU A 110 6.52 -3.61 -15.73
C LEU A 110 7.04 -4.53 -16.85
N THR A 111 6.84 -4.17 -18.12
CA THR A 111 7.47 -4.88 -19.27
C THR A 111 9.01 -4.79 -19.23
N ILE A 112 9.57 -3.68 -18.78
CA ILE A 112 11.04 -3.49 -18.67
C ILE A 112 11.62 -4.19 -17.42
N LEU A 113 10.89 -4.17 -16.29
CA LEU A 113 11.25 -4.90 -15.06
C LEU A 113 11.25 -6.42 -15.29
N PHE A 114 10.21 -6.90 -15.98
CA PHE A 114 9.94 -8.31 -16.27
C PHE A 114 9.95 -8.58 -17.79
N PRO A 115 11.13 -8.50 -18.45
CA PRO A 115 11.24 -8.84 -19.86
C PRO A 115 10.86 -10.31 -20.08
N ASP A 116 10.37 -10.60 -21.28
CA ASP A 116 10.05 -11.96 -21.74
C ASP A 116 9.00 -12.69 -20.85
N THR A 117 8.05 -11.94 -20.29
CA THR A 117 6.95 -12.47 -19.47
C THR A 117 5.57 -12.26 -20.12
N PHE A 118 5.09 -11.02 -20.17
CA PHE A 118 3.77 -10.65 -20.68
C PHE A 118 3.84 -9.36 -21.50
N SER A 119 2.82 -9.14 -22.34
CA SER A 119 2.70 -7.91 -23.12
C SER A 119 2.46 -6.68 -22.23
N GLN A 120 2.85 -5.50 -22.72
CA GLN A 120 2.54 -4.20 -22.08
C GLN A 120 1.04 -4.04 -21.80
N THR A 121 0.16 -4.51 -22.71
CA THR A 121 -1.30 -4.51 -22.54
C THR A 121 -1.71 -5.39 -21.35
N THR A 122 -1.12 -6.58 -21.22
CA THR A 122 -1.36 -7.48 -20.09
C THR A 122 -0.90 -6.84 -18.77
N TRP A 123 0.31 -6.27 -18.74
CA TRP A 123 0.85 -5.61 -17.55
C TRP A 123 0.02 -4.38 -17.12
N LEU A 124 -0.48 -3.60 -18.08
CA LEU A 124 -1.40 -2.47 -17.84
C LEU A 124 -2.71 -2.95 -17.19
N LEU A 125 -3.31 -4.03 -17.70
CA LEU A 125 -4.51 -4.64 -17.11
C LEU A 125 -4.26 -5.15 -15.68
N MET A 126 -3.13 -5.83 -15.45
CA MET A 126 -2.75 -6.32 -14.12
C MET A 126 -2.49 -5.18 -13.12
N MET A 127 -1.90 -4.07 -13.57
CA MET A 127 -1.76 -2.85 -12.77
C MET A 127 -3.12 -2.26 -12.41
N ALA A 128 -4.06 -2.15 -13.35
CA ALA A 128 -5.41 -1.66 -13.06
C ALA A 128 -6.17 -2.54 -12.06
N ILE A 129 -6.02 -3.86 -12.15
CA ILE A 129 -6.63 -4.82 -11.20
C ILE A 129 -6.04 -4.67 -9.79
N THR A 130 -4.71 -4.54 -9.67
CA THR A 130 -4.04 -4.42 -8.37
C THR A 130 -4.23 -3.05 -7.69
N LEU A 131 -4.51 -1.99 -8.46
CA LEU A 131 -4.87 -0.66 -7.93
C LEU A 131 -6.33 -0.56 -7.49
N LEU A 132 -7.22 -1.43 -8.00
CA LEU A 132 -8.66 -1.34 -7.75
C LEU A 132 -9.06 -1.35 -6.25
N PRO A 133 -8.49 -2.19 -5.36
CA PRO A 133 -8.84 -2.17 -3.94
C PRO A 133 -8.58 -0.81 -3.28
N VAL A 134 -7.48 -0.14 -3.64
CA VAL A 134 -7.10 1.18 -3.10
C VAL A 134 -8.05 2.27 -3.62
N CYS A 135 -8.48 2.18 -4.88
CA CYS A 135 -9.44 3.14 -5.45
C CYS A 135 -10.88 2.97 -4.93
N LEU A 136 -11.24 1.79 -4.42
CA LEU A 136 -12.55 1.55 -3.80
C LEU A 136 -12.67 2.09 -2.37
N VAL A 137 -11.55 2.40 -1.70
CA VAL A 137 -11.53 3.01 -0.36
C VAL A 137 -12.39 4.29 -0.32
N PRO A 138 -13.37 4.42 0.60
CA PRO A 138 -14.31 5.54 0.58
C PRO A 138 -13.70 6.89 1.01
N THR A 139 -12.60 6.90 1.78
CA THR A 139 -11.94 8.13 2.29
C THR A 139 -10.43 7.97 2.51
N MET A 140 -9.59 8.72 1.79
CA MET A 140 -8.12 8.75 2.00
C MET A 140 -7.72 9.55 3.27
N LYS A 141 -8.07 9.07 4.48
CA LYS A 141 -7.80 9.75 5.78
C LYS A 141 -6.32 10.09 5.99
N GLU A 142 -5.41 9.32 5.39
CA GLU A 142 -3.96 9.41 5.60
C GLU A 142 -3.18 9.81 4.33
N GLY A 143 -3.89 10.39 3.35
CA GLY A 143 -3.35 10.72 2.01
C GLY A 143 -2.09 11.59 2.01
N ALA A 144 -1.87 12.44 3.01
CA ALA A 144 -0.66 13.25 3.14
C ALA A 144 0.61 12.41 3.41
N GLY A 145 0.51 11.34 4.20
CA GLY A 145 1.63 10.42 4.46
C GLY A 145 1.98 9.61 3.20
N MET A 146 0.96 9.18 2.48
CA MET A 146 1.10 8.50 1.19
C MET A 146 1.76 9.44 0.15
N ALA A 147 1.27 10.68 0.01
CA ALA A 147 1.84 11.67 -0.90
C ALA A 147 3.33 11.96 -0.61
N PHE A 148 3.72 12.05 0.67
CA PHE A 148 5.13 12.17 1.05
C PHE A 148 5.97 10.96 0.61
N ALA A 149 5.49 9.73 0.83
CA ALA A 149 6.17 8.53 0.38
C ALA A 149 6.30 8.48 -1.16
N GLY A 150 5.26 8.89 -1.89
CA GLY A 150 5.28 9.00 -3.35
C GLY A 150 6.28 10.04 -3.87
N GLY A 151 6.36 11.21 -3.24
CA GLY A 151 7.33 12.25 -3.61
C GLY A 151 8.78 11.88 -3.26
N LEU A 152 9.01 11.22 -2.13
CA LEU A 152 10.33 10.67 -1.77
C LEU A 152 10.79 9.62 -2.78
N ALA A 153 9.86 8.75 -3.23
CA ALA A 153 10.16 7.75 -4.25
C ALA A 153 10.57 8.39 -5.60
N THR A 154 9.96 9.51 -6.00
CA THR A 154 10.42 10.30 -7.17
C THR A 154 11.88 10.75 -7.01
N ILE A 155 12.24 11.38 -5.88
CA ILE A 155 13.60 11.88 -5.64
C ILE A 155 14.63 10.73 -5.77
N LEU A 156 14.30 9.56 -5.22
CA LEU A 156 15.17 8.39 -5.27
C LEU A 156 15.26 7.80 -6.69
N ALA A 157 14.15 7.73 -7.42
CA ALA A 157 14.14 7.27 -8.82
C ALA A 157 14.98 8.18 -9.73
N ASP A 158 14.74 9.50 -9.68
CA ASP A 158 15.44 10.49 -10.50
C ASP A 158 16.94 10.56 -10.13
N GLY A 159 17.26 10.56 -8.84
CA GLY A 159 18.64 10.59 -8.34
C GLY A 159 19.45 9.36 -8.76
N ILE A 160 18.86 8.17 -8.69
CA ILE A 160 19.50 6.93 -9.18
C ILE A 160 19.66 6.98 -10.70
N ALA A 161 18.64 7.42 -11.45
CA ALA A 161 18.71 7.50 -12.91
C ALA A 161 19.79 8.48 -13.40
N ILE A 162 19.89 9.66 -12.79
CA ILE A 162 20.95 10.65 -13.07
C ILE A 162 22.33 10.09 -12.73
N TYR A 163 22.48 9.40 -11.60
CA TYR A 163 23.75 8.78 -11.20
C TYR A 163 24.23 7.71 -12.19
N ILE A 164 23.36 6.79 -12.61
CA ILE A 164 23.67 5.79 -13.65
C ILE A 164 24.07 6.51 -14.95
N LEU A 165 23.26 7.47 -15.41
CA LEU A 165 23.44 8.11 -16.71
C LEU A 165 24.76 8.88 -16.79
N ILE A 166 25.12 9.63 -15.74
CA ILE A 166 26.38 10.39 -15.70
C ILE A 166 27.60 9.47 -15.58
N THR A 167 27.53 8.39 -14.77
CA THR A 167 28.66 7.45 -14.64
C THR A 167 28.92 6.68 -15.92
N ASN A 168 27.89 6.05 -16.50
CA ASN A 168 28.05 5.19 -17.67
C ASN A 168 28.44 6.00 -18.92
N MET A 169 27.85 7.18 -19.14
CA MET A 169 28.23 8.05 -20.27
C MET A 169 29.65 8.61 -20.15
N LYS A 170 30.19 8.76 -18.93
CA LYS A 170 31.59 9.16 -18.72
C LYS A 170 32.55 8.05 -19.14
N ASP A 171 32.19 6.80 -18.87
CA ASP A 171 33.03 5.63 -19.19
C ASP A 171 32.97 5.28 -20.70
N GLU A 172 31.82 5.50 -21.36
CA GLU A 172 31.68 5.41 -22.83
C GLU A 172 32.33 6.60 -23.60
N ASN A 173 32.52 7.75 -22.94
CA ASN A 173 33.12 8.95 -23.54
C ASN A 173 34.46 9.35 -22.86
N PRO A 174 35.48 8.45 -22.82
CA PRO A 174 36.74 8.70 -22.12
C PRO A 174 37.58 9.80 -22.79
N THR A 175 37.28 10.16 -24.04
CA THR A 175 37.91 11.25 -24.80
C THR A 175 37.27 12.61 -24.56
N GLY A 176 36.15 12.69 -23.81
CA GLY A 176 35.52 13.95 -23.41
C GLY A 176 34.89 14.75 -24.56
N VAL A 177 34.37 14.07 -25.60
CA VAL A 177 33.68 14.72 -26.72
C VAL A 177 32.42 15.41 -26.22
N SER A 178 32.22 16.68 -26.60
CA SER A 178 31.02 17.44 -26.23
C SER A 178 29.75 16.78 -26.78
N PRO A 179 28.68 16.59 -25.98
CA PRO A 179 27.43 16.00 -26.47
C PRO A 179 26.82 16.77 -27.65
N PRO A 180 26.13 16.08 -28.58
CA PRO A 180 25.55 16.71 -29.76
C PRO A 180 24.39 17.65 -29.43
N TRP A 181 24.28 18.71 -30.23
CA TRP A 181 23.21 19.71 -30.16
C TRP A 181 21.98 19.26 -30.96
N PRO A 182 20.76 19.63 -30.55
CA PRO A 182 19.55 19.32 -31.32
C PRO A 182 19.35 20.27 -32.51
N GLU A 183 18.70 19.76 -33.56
CA GLU A 183 18.16 20.58 -34.63
C GLU A 183 16.90 21.30 -34.14
N LEU A 184 16.96 22.64 -34.10
CA LEU A 184 15.86 23.46 -33.59
C LEU A 184 14.77 23.64 -34.65
N SER A 185 13.57 23.21 -34.33
CA SER A 185 12.36 23.47 -35.11
C SER A 185 11.31 24.15 -34.23
N VAL A 186 10.38 24.89 -34.82
CA VAL A 186 9.23 25.45 -34.08
C VAL A 186 8.49 24.34 -33.35
N LEU A 187 8.29 23.19 -34.01
CA LEU A 187 7.64 22.00 -33.48
C LEU A 187 8.30 21.45 -32.21
N THR A 188 9.62 21.17 -32.26
CA THR A 188 10.37 20.63 -31.12
C THR A 188 10.43 21.61 -29.96
N VAL A 189 10.56 22.92 -30.24
CA VAL A 189 10.50 23.97 -29.22
C VAL A 189 9.10 24.10 -28.60
N THR A 190 8.02 23.98 -29.36
CA THR A 190 6.66 24.10 -28.82
C THR A 190 6.22 22.89 -28.01
N ASN A 191 6.57 21.65 -28.39
CA ASN A 191 6.07 20.46 -27.68
C ASN A 191 6.53 20.42 -26.21
N VAL A 192 7.69 21.00 -25.90
CA VAL A 192 8.19 21.22 -24.53
C VAL A 192 7.19 21.96 -23.63
N PHE A 193 6.33 22.83 -24.19
CA PHE A 193 5.26 23.48 -23.42
C PHE A 193 4.28 22.46 -22.83
N GLY A 194 3.91 21.42 -23.58
CA GLY A 194 3.01 20.37 -23.11
C GLY A 194 3.59 19.65 -21.91
N ASN A 195 4.81 19.14 -22.05
CA ASN A 195 5.52 18.45 -20.98
C ASN A 195 5.70 19.31 -19.70
N LEU A 196 6.09 20.59 -19.85
CA LEU A 196 6.23 21.51 -18.73
C LEU A 196 4.88 21.86 -18.08
N ALA A 197 3.81 22.04 -18.87
CA ALA A 197 2.47 22.27 -18.35
C ALA A 197 1.88 21.05 -17.63
N PHE A 198 2.30 19.83 -18.01
CA PHE A 198 2.01 18.61 -17.26
C PHE A 198 2.71 18.62 -15.89
N ALA A 199 4.02 18.93 -15.85
CA ALA A 199 4.86 18.83 -14.66
C ALA A 199 4.54 19.83 -13.54
N TYR A 200 4.13 21.06 -13.86
CA TYR A 200 3.78 22.11 -12.87
C TYR A 200 2.32 22.04 -12.37
N GLY A 201 1.61 20.93 -12.58
CA GLY A 201 0.16 20.80 -12.46
C GLY A 201 -0.48 20.85 -11.05
N ALA A 202 0.16 21.44 -10.04
CA ALA A 202 -0.30 21.40 -8.65
C ALA A 202 -1.36 22.46 -8.25
N CYS A 203 -1.75 23.37 -9.13
CA CYS A 203 -2.70 24.46 -8.78
C CYS A 203 -4.09 23.90 -8.40
N MET A 204 -4.47 22.76 -8.99
CA MET A 204 -5.71 22.03 -8.72
C MET A 204 -5.95 21.62 -7.26
N ILE A 205 -4.90 21.47 -6.42
CA ILE A 205 -5.02 21.11 -5.00
C ILE A 205 -4.97 22.32 -4.03
N ILE A 206 -4.70 23.52 -4.54
CA ILE A 206 -4.60 24.75 -3.74
C ILE A 206 -5.88 25.06 -2.94
N PRO A 207 -7.12 24.91 -3.46
CA PRO A 207 -8.33 25.18 -2.68
C PRO A 207 -8.41 24.36 -1.39
N SER A 208 -8.08 23.06 -1.47
CA SER A 208 -8.09 22.15 -0.31
C SER A 208 -7.00 22.54 0.70
N LEU A 209 -5.74 22.65 0.25
CA LEU A 209 -4.61 23.01 1.13
C LEU A 209 -4.81 24.38 1.80
N GLN A 210 -5.42 25.34 1.11
CA GLN A 210 -5.69 26.67 1.67
C GLN A 210 -6.84 26.67 2.68
N HIS A 211 -7.85 25.81 2.52
CA HIS A 211 -8.91 25.64 3.52
C HIS A 211 -8.45 24.82 4.74
N GLU A 212 -7.47 23.93 4.56
CA GLU A 212 -6.81 23.21 5.66
C GLU A 212 -5.86 24.10 6.48
N HIS A 213 -5.33 25.20 5.91
CA HIS A 213 -4.38 26.07 6.60
C HIS A 213 -5.04 26.98 7.64
N THR A 214 -4.54 26.97 8.88
CA THR A 214 -5.07 27.74 10.02
C THR A 214 -4.99 29.26 9.80
N GLN A 215 -4.10 29.72 8.91
CA GLN A 215 -3.97 31.12 8.50
C GLN A 215 -3.94 31.23 6.95
N PRO A 216 -5.10 31.24 6.27
CA PRO A 216 -5.17 31.21 4.80
C PRO A 216 -4.41 32.36 4.12
N GLU A 217 -4.33 33.53 4.74
CA GLU A 217 -3.56 34.70 4.27
C GLU A 217 -2.06 34.43 4.04
N ARG A 218 -1.50 33.37 4.64
CA ARG A 218 -0.11 32.94 4.40
C ARG A 218 0.07 32.24 3.07
N MET A 219 -0.96 31.58 2.53
CA MET A 219 -0.85 30.66 1.40
C MET A 219 -0.21 31.26 0.13
N PRO A 220 -0.45 32.53 -0.27
CA PRO A 220 0.26 33.15 -1.40
C PRO A 220 1.80 33.22 -1.23
N LYS A 221 2.32 33.18 0.00
CA LYS A 221 3.76 33.15 0.29
C LYS A 221 4.28 31.71 0.34
N VAL A 222 3.52 30.83 1.01
CA VAL A 222 3.79 29.38 1.12
C VAL A 222 3.92 28.74 -0.27
N SER A 223 2.98 29.03 -1.17
CA SER A 223 2.96 28.49 -2.52
C SER A 223 4.10 29.03 -3.40
N LEU A 224 4.47 30.31 -3.25
CA LEU A 224 5.63 30.88 -3.95
C LEU A 224 6.95 30.22 -3.52
N VAL A 225 7.12 29.97 -2.21
CA VAL A 225 8.29 29.24 -1.68
C VAL A 225 8.31 27.80 -2.19
N ALA A 226 7.16 27.10 -2.19
CA ALA A 226 7.04 25.74 -2.71
C ALA A 226 7.40 25.65 -4.20
N GLN A 227 6.83 26.53 -5.03
CA GLN A 227 7.13 26.59 -6.47
C GLN A 227 8.61 26.92 -6.73
N THR A 228 9.26 27.70 -5.86
CA THR A 228 10.71 27.95 -5.96
C THR A 228 11.52 26.68 -5.71
N PHE A 229 11.18 25.88 -4.69
CA PHE A 229 11.84 24.59 -4.45
C PHE A 229 11.60 23.58 -5.57
N ILE A 230 10.37 23.49 -6.09
CA ILE A 230 10.02 22.65 -7.25
C ILE A 230 10.86 23.05 -8.46
N THR A 231 10.94 24.35 -8.77
CA THR A 231 11.71 24.89 -9.90
C THR A 231 13.21 24.54 -9.78
N ILE A 232 13.79 24.65 -8.58
CA ILE A 232 15.21 24.28 -8.35
C ILE A 232 15.42 22.78 -8.57
N PHE A 233 14.58 21.92 -8.00
CA PHE A 233 14.67 20.47 -8.17
C PHE A 233 14.51 20.05 -9.64
N PHE A 234 13.48 20.57 -10.31
CA PHE A 234 13.21 20.32 -11.72
C PHE A 234 14.36 20.80 -12.62
N PHE A 235 14.95 21.97 -12.35
CA PHE A 235 16.11 22.45 -13.11
C PHE A 235 17.33 21.53 -12.95
N LEU A 236 17.58 21.02 -11.73
CA LEU A 236 18.65 20.04 -11.49
C LEU A 236 18.39 18.72 -12.24
N VAL A 237 17.18 18.18 -12.19
CA VAL A 237 16.83 16.95 -12.91
C VAL A 237 16.96 17.13 -14.42
N ALA A 238 16.47 18.26 -14.96
CA ALA A 238 16.55 18.57 -16.39
C ALA A 238 17.99 18.70 -16.89
N THR A 239 18.81 19.48 -16.18
CA THR A 239 20.18 19.80 -16.60
C THR A 239 21.14 18.64 -16.37
N LEU A 240 21.07 17.95 -15.24
CA LEU A 240 21.92 16.78 -14.98
C LEU A 240 21.52 15.58 -15.86
N GLY A 241 20.22 15.40 -16.11
CA GLY A 241 19.70 14.33 -16.96
C GLY A 241 20.00 14.49 -18.46
N VAL A 242 20.41 15.68 -18.93
CA VAL A 242 20.84 15.93 -20.31
C VAL A 242 22.36 16.16 -20.45
N PHE A 243 23.06 16.45 -19.34
CA PHE A 243 24.45 16.93 -19.35
C PHE A 243 25.44 16.02 -20.09
N SER A 244 25.26 14.70 -19.96
CA SER A 244 26.19 13.71 -20.51
C SER A 244 25.82 13.19 -21.91
N SER A 245 24.54 13.31 -22.32
CA SER A 245 24.00 12.68 -23.55
C SER A 245 23.37 13.65 -24.56
N GLY A 246 23.19 14.93 -24.21
CA GLY A 246 22.72 15.96 -25.16
C GLY A 246 21.40 15.61 -25.83
N CYS A 247 21.30 15.84 -27.15
CA CYS A 247 20.09 15.54 -27.92
C CYS A 247 19.79 14.04 -28.11
N GLN A 248 20.69 13.14 -27.70
CA GLN A 248 20.46 11.68 -27.75
C GLN A 248 19.65 11.16 -26.56
N THR A 249 19.43 11.99 -25.54
CA THR A 249 18.67 11.63 -24.34
C THR A 249 17.19 11.36 -24.68
N PRO A 250 16.63 10.17 -24.35
CA PRO A 250 15.21 9.89 -24.55
C PRO A 250 14.29 10.87 -23.79
N THR A 251 13.06 11.03 -24.28
CA THR A 251 12.07 11.95 -23.68
C THR A 251 11.72 11.62 -22.23
N ASN A 252 11.96 10.39 -21.78
CA ASN A 252 11.76 9.94 -20.40
C ASN A 252 13.10 9.46 -19.82
N LEU A 253 13.51 10.06 -18.70
CA LEU A 253 14.78 9.78 -18.00
C LEU A 253 14.98 8.29 -17.64
N LEU A 254 13.93 7.56 -17.26
CA LEU A 254 14.05 6.13 -16.96
C LEU A 254 14.36 5.29 -18.20
N PHE A 255 13.91 5.72 -19.38
CA PHE A 255 14.20 5.04 -20.65
C PHE A 255 15.62 5.37 -21.17
N ALA A 256 16.31 6.37 -20.59
CA ALA A 256 17.73 6.63 -20.86
C ALA A 256 18.64 5.56 -20.22
N ILE A 257 18.29 5.08 -19.01
CA ILE A 257 19.09 4.10 -18.26
C ILE A 257 18.76 2.64 -18.58
N SER A 258 17.57 2.35 -19.14
CA SER A 258 17.07 0.98 -19.31
C SER A 258 17.30 0.36 -20.69
N GLY A 259 17.92 1.08 -21.63
CA GLY A 259 18.13 0.62 -23.00
C GLY A 259 19.53 0.96 -23.54
N SER A 260 20.02 0.15 -24.48
CA SER A 260 21.37 0.28 -25.06
C SER A 260 21.52 1.41 -26.10
N LYS A 261 20.56 2.33 -26.19
CA LYS A 261 20.55 3.40 -27.22
C LYS A 261 21.66 4.44 -27.03
N LEU A 262 22.25 4.50 -25.83
CA LEU A 262 23.34 5.41 -25.47
C LEU A 262 24.71 4.70 -25.42
N GLY A 263 24.85 3.54 -26.07
CA GLY A 263 26.08 2.73 -26.11
C GLY A 263 26.21 1.80 -24.90
N PHE A 264 26.12 2.34 -23.69
CA PHE A 264 26.25 1.57 -22.45
C PHE A 264 25.09 0.60 -22.18
N LYS A 265 25.32 -0.32 -21.24
CA LYS A 265 24.30 -1.17 -20.62
C LYS A 265 24.44 -1.11 -19.10
N ALA A 266 23.57 -0.35 -18.44
CA ALA A 266 23.62 -0.13 -16.99
C ALA A 266 23.46 -1.42 -16.18
N GLU A 267 24.03 -1.43 -14.98
CA GLU A 267 23.83 -2.49 -14.00
C GLU A 267 22.34 -2.64 -13.64
N ARG A 268 21.81 -3.86 -13.83
CA ARG A 268 20.37 -4.15 -13.70
C ARG A 268 19.82 -3.79 -12.31
N GLY A 269 20.63 -3.91 -11.25
CA GLY A 269 20.21 -3.56 -9.89
C GLY A 269 19.73 -2.13 -9.75
N TYR A 270 20.53 -1.15 -10.19
CA TYR A 270 20.15 0.27 -10.09
C TYR A 270 18.98 0.63 -11.02
N VAL A 271 18.91 0.05 -12.22
CA VAL A 271 17.77 0.24 -13.13
C VAL A 271 16.48 -0.29 -12.52
N VAL A 272 16.48 -1.52 -11.99
CA VAL A 272 15.32 -2.10 -11.28
C VAL A 272 14.92 -1.23 -10.09
N LEU A 273 15.88 -0.72 -9.31
CA LEU A 273 15.58 0.10 -8.14
C LEU A 273 14.92 1.45 -8.50
N ALA A 274 15.42 2.15 -9.52
CA ALA A 274 14.81 3.39 -10.00
C ALA A 274 13.38 3.15 -10.54
N PHE A 275 13.18 2.06 -11.28
CA PHE A 275 11.87 1.67 -11.79
C PHE A 275 10.90 1.28 -10.66
N LEU A 276 11.35 0.55 -9.63
CA LEU A 276 10.51 0.20 -8.48
C LEU A 276 10.09 1.43 -7.66
N PHE A 277 10.98 2.40 -7.46
CA PHE A 277 10.61 3.66 -6.80
C PHE A 277 9.60 4.47 -7.62
N MET A 278 9.78 4.61 -8.94
CA MET A 278 8.78 5.28 -9.76
C MET A 278 7.46 4.49 -9.85
N GLN A 279 7.49 3.15 -9.79
CA GLN A 279 6.28 2.31 -9.73
C GLN A 279 5.50 2.54 -8.43
N LEU A 280 6.20 2.70 -7.30
CA LEU A 280 5.61 3.11 -6.02
C LEU A 280 4.99 4.51 -6.11
N HIS A 281 5.68 5.47 -6.72
CA HIS A 281 5.15 6.81 -6.95
C HIS A 281 3.83 6.78 -7.74
N ILE A 282 3.81 6.17 -8.94
CA ILE A 282 2.61 6.20 -9.80
C ILE A 282 1.45 5.41 -9.19
N THR A 283 1.70 4.34 -8.44
CA THR A 283 0.70 3.60 -7.66
C THR A 283 0.00 4.50 -6.64
N ILE A 284 0.76 5.32 -5.91
CA ILE A 284 0.22 6.27 -4.93
C ILE A 284 -0.50 7.43 -5.63
N ALA A 285 0.13 8.05 -6.63
CA ALA A 285 -0.41 9.20 -7.35
C ALA A 285 -1.72 8.87 -8.07
N PHE A 286 -1.86 7.65 -8.61
CA PHE A 286 -3.09 7.14 -9.22
C PHE A 286 -4.28 7.21 -8.25
N ALA A 287 -4.12 6.69 -7.03
CA ALA A 287 -5.17 6.70 -6.02
C ALA A 287 -5.50 8.14 -5.55
N VAL A 288 -4.47 8.96 -5.30
CA VAL A 288 -4.64 10.35 -4.83
C VAL A 288 -5.36 11.24 -5.86
N ILE A 289 -4.99 11.14 -7.14
CA ILE A 289 -5.54 12.01 -8.20
C ILE A 289 -6.92 11.55 -8.68
N PHE A 290 -7.24 10.25 -8.63
CA PHE A 290 -8.60 9.77 -8.94
C PHE A 290 -9.63 10.20 -7.89
N PHE A 291 -9.23 10.33 -6.63
CA PHE A 291 -10.17 10.45 -5.51
C PHE A 291 -11.13 11.66 -5.61
N PRO A 292 -10.70 12.87 -6.01
CA PRO A 292 -11.62 13.97 -6.31
C PRO A 292 -12.61 13.69 -7.44
N VAL A 293 -12.23 12.92 -8.46
CA VAL A 293 -13.12 12.56 -9.60
C VAL A 293 -14.22 11.63 -9.14
N PHE A 294 -13.88 10.65 -8.30
CA PHE A 294 -14.87 9.76 -7.69
C PHE A 294 -15.91 10.57 -6.91
N GLN A 295 -15.48 11.49 -6.04
CA GLN A 295 -16.41 12.36 -5.30
C GLN A 295 -17.27 13.25 -6.22
N ILE A 296 -16.70 13.82 -7.29
CA ILE A 296 -17.44 14.62 -8.26
C ILE A 296 -18.47 13.77 -9.02
N LEU A 297 -18.11 12.58 -9.49
CA LEU A 297 -19.03 11.70 -10.21
C LEU A 297 -20.10 11.08 -9.30
N GLU A 298 -19.77 10.73 -8.06
CA GLU A 298 -20.75 10.32 -7.05
C GLU A 298 -21.74 11.47 -6.76
N ARG A 299 -21.28 12.72 -6.74
CA ARG A 299 -22.14 13.91 -6.60
C ARG A 299 -23.02 14.16 -7.81
N LEU A 300 -22.51 13.96 -9.03
CA LEU A 300 -23.24 14.19 -10.29
C LEU A 300 -24.20 13.06 -10.66
N VAL A 301 -23.78 11.80 -10.49
CA VAL A 301 -24.51 10.59 -10.94
C VAL A 301 -25.41 10.03 -9.84
N LEU A 302 -24.97 10.07 -8.58
CA LEU A 302 -25.69 9.47 -7.44
C LEU A 302 -26.30 10.52 -6.50
N GLY A 303 -26.00 11.80 -6.69
CA GLY A 303 -26.50 12.89 -5.85
C GLY A 303 -25.94 12.90 -4.43
N MET A 304 -24.79 12.25 -4.20
CA MET A 304 -24.05 12.21 -2.93
C MET A 304 -23.28 13.53 -2.69
N HIS A 305 -22.59 13.65 -1.55
CA HIS A 305 -21.68 14.77 -1.25
C HIS A 305 -22.27 16.17 -1.51
N LYS A 306 -23.52 16.38 -1.12
CA LYS A 306 -24.20 17.69 -1.19
C LYS A 306 -23.78 18.54 -0.01
N ALA A 307 -23.34 19.77 -0.28
CA ALA A 307 -23.10 20.77 0.76
C ALA A 307 -24.42 21.13 1.48
N PRO A 308 -24.37 21.52 2.77
CA PRO A 308 -25.53 22.06 3.48
C PRO A 308 -26.16 23.25 2.75
N VAL A 309 -27.48 23.35 2.81
CA VAL A 309 -28.23 24.50 2.28
C VAL A 309 -28.40 25.51 3.43
N PRO A 310 -27.95 26.77 3.30
CA PRO A 310 -28.31 27.81 4.26
C PRO A 310 -29.82 28.05 4.24
N GLU A 311 -30.46 28.21 5.39
CA GLU A 311 -31.90 28.51 5.46
C GLU A 311 -32.21 29.84 4.75
N GLU A 312 -33.24 29.84 3.90
CA GLU A 312 -33.69 31.03 3.18
C GLU A 312 -34.30 32.05 4.16
N GLY A 313 -33.61 33.16 4.44
CA GLY A 313 -34.13 34.03 5.51
C GLY A 313 -33.43 35.34 5.87
N LYS A 314 -32.82 36.10 4.94
CA LYS A 314 -32.84 37.59 4.97
C LYS A 314 -32.29 38.24 3.70
N GLU A 315 -32.74 39.47 3.48
CA GLU A 315 -32.53 40.24 2.25
C GLU A 315 -31.10 40.77 2.13
N VAL A 316 -30.59 40.81 0.90
CA VAL A 316 -29.37 41.54 0.56
C VAL A 316 -29.74 42.99 0.30
N CYS A 317 -29.29 43.90 1.15
CA CYS A 317 -29.21 45.32 0.79
C CYS A 317 -27.80 45.62 0.25
N ASP A 318 -27.74 46.27 -0.91
CA ASP A 318 -26.51 46.89 -1.42
C ASP A 318 -26.07 48.06 -0.52
N VAL A 319 -24.78 48.43 -0.57
CA VAL A 319 -24.26 49.82 -0.69
C VAL A 319 -22.73 49.84 -0.72
N GLU A 320 -22.18 50.90 -1.28
CA GLU A 320 -20.76 51.11 -1.60
C GLU A 320 -19.89 51.52 -0.38
N THR A 321 -18.57 51.34 -0.50
CA THR A 321 -17.54 51.99 0.35
C THR A 321 -17.44 53.50 0.05
N PRO A 322 -16.90 54.38 0.93
CA PRO A 322 -15.91 54.10 1.99
C PRO A 322 -16.03 54.88 3.34
N GLY A 323 -15.23 54.51 4.35
CA GLY A 323 -14.66 55.49 5.31
C GLY A 323 -14.54 55.12 6.81
N LEU A 324 -13.39 55.50 7.38
CA LEU A 324 -13.11 55.88 8.79
C LEU A 324 -13.44 54.94 9.99
N GLU A 325 -12.35 54.43 10.57
CA GLU A 325 -11.95 54.52 12.00
C GLU A 325 -12.83 54.03 13.21
N ASN A 326 -12.12 53.29 14.08
CA ASN A 326 -12.20 53.21 15.54
C ASN A 326 -13.16 52.23 16.28
N ASN A 327 -12.51 51.40 17.11
CA ASN A 327 -12.93 50.83 18.40
C ASN A 327 -14.24 50.02 18.49
N SER A 328 -14.07 48.69 18.57
CA SER A 328 -14.99 47.79 19.29
C SER A 328 -14.19 46.72 20.02
N THR A 329 -14.13 46.83 21.35
CA THR A 329 -13.46 45.84 22.22
C THR A 329 -14.48 44.82 22.71
N THR A 330 -14.09 43.55 22.81
CA THR A 330 -14.79 42.44 23.51
C THR A 330 -16.15 41.94 22.99
N ALA A 331 -16.42 40.66 23.31
CA ALA A 331 -17.74 40.03 23.46
C ALA A 331 -18.43 39.31 22.26
N TYR A 332 -17.69 38.67 21.34
CA TYR A 332 -18.28 37.66 20.41
C TYR A 332 -17.48 36.34 20.19
N ASP A 333 -16.34 36.13 20.87
CA ASP A 333 -15.42 34.99 20.58
C ASP A 333 -15.85 33.58 21.06
N ASN A 334 -16.91 33.44 21.85
CA ASN A 334 -17.11 32.27 22.73
C ASN A 334 -18.33 31.37 22.42
N VAL A 335 -18.95 31.45 21.24
CA VAL A 335 -20.20 30.69 20.94
C VAL A 335 -20.08 29.71 19.76
N ASN A 336 -19.00 29.75 18.97
CA ASN A 336 -18.94 29.05 17.66
C ASN A 336 -17.72 28.11 17.47
N LYS A 337 -17.19 27.52 18.55
CA LYS A 337 -16.10 26.52 18.48
C LYS A 337 -16.58 25.07 18.44
N ASP A 338 -17.73 24.77 19.04
CA ASP A 338 -18.09 23.39 19.41
C ASP A 338 -18.81 22.58 18.31
N ASN A 339 -19.08 23.20 17.15
CA ASN A 339 -19.92 22.61 16.10
C ASN A 339 -19.20 22.35 14.76
N LYS A 340 -17.86 22.43 14.70
CA LYS A 340 -17.10 22.09 13.49
C LYS A 340 -16.86 20.57 13.40
N LYS A 341 -17.90 19.82 13.05
CA LYS A 341 -17.80 18.39 12.70
C LYS A 341 -16.76 18.19 11.58
N ASN A 342 -15.90 17.17 11.67
CA ASN A 342 -14.83 17.00 10.67
C ASN A 342 -15.42 16.62 9.31
N SER A 343 -14.91 17.23 8.23
CA SER A 343 -15.36 16.95 6.87
C SER A 343 -15.23 15.46 6.49
N TYR A 344 -14.19 14.77 6.97
CA TYR A 344 -14.01 13.33 6.73
C TYR A 344 -15.13 12.47 7.34
N ASP A 345 -15.67 12.86 8.50
CA ASP A 345 -16.73 12.10 9.18
C ASP A 345 -18.09 12.33 8.50
N GLU A 346 -18.32 13.53 7.96
CA GLU A 346 -19.48 13.86 7.11
C GLU A 346 -19.41 13.16 5.74
N GLN A 347 -18.23 13.08 5.12
CA GLN A 347 -18.00 12.27 3.91
C GLN A 347 -18.23 10.77 4.19
N LEU A 348 -17.79 10.26 5.34
CA LEU A 348 -18.07 8.88 5.77
C LEU A 348 -19.55 8.63 6.03
N ASP A 349 -20.29 9.60 6.60
CA ASP A 349 -21.74 9.51 6.80
C ASP A 349 -22.50 9.31 5.47
N ALA A 350 -22.07 9.96 4.38
CA ALA A 350 -22.70 9.81 3.07
C ALA A 350 -22.69 8.35 2.54
N TYR A 351 -21.68 7.56 2.88
CA TYR A 351 -21.60 6.15 2.49
C TYR A 351 -22.36 5.19 3.42
N LYS A 352 -22.79 5.63 4.61
CA LYS A 352 -23.55 4.79 5.58
C LYS A 352 -24.99 4.51 5.14
N ALA A 353 -25.52 5.27 4.17
CA ALA A 353 -26.85 5.04 3.62
C ALA A 353 -26.93 3.68 2.87
N PRO A 354 -28.01 2.89 3.02
CA PRO A 354 -28.11 1.55 2.42
C PRO A 354 -27.83 1.52 0.92
N GLY A 355 -26.79 0.76 0.53
CA GLY A 355 -26.36 0.61 -0.87
C GLY A 355 -25.62 1.80 -1.48
N ALA A 356 -25.40 2.91 -0.76
CA ALA A 356 -24.70 4.09 -1.29
C ALA A 356 -23.25 3.76 -1.68
N TYR A 357 -22.51 3.09 -0.78
CA TYR A 357 -21.14 2.62 -1.06
C TYR A 357 -21.05 1.65 -2.27
N MET A 358 -22.05 0.79 -2.48
CA MET A 358 -22.07 -0.13 -3.63
C MET A 358 -22.26 0.64 -4.95
N LYS A 359 -23.20 1.60 -4.97
CA LYS A 359 -23.41 2.46 -6.13
C LYS A 359 -22.18 3.31 -6.44
N ALA A 360 -21.52 3.87 -5.42
CA ALA A 360 -20.25 4.58 -5.57
C ALA A 360 -19.18 3.65 -6.17
N SER A 361 -18.97 2.46 -5.58
CA SER A 361 -18.01 1.46 -6.06
C SER A 361 -18.18 1.12 -7.54
N LEU A 362 -19.43 0.91 -7.99
CA LEU A 362 -19.74 0.64 -9.40
C LEU A 362 -19.36 1.82 -10.33
N VAL A 363 -19.63 3.07 -9.92
CA VAL A 363 -19.22 4.27 -10.68
C VAL A 363 -17.68 4.38 -10.77
N ARG A 364 -16.96 4.04 -9.69
CA ARG A 364 -15.48 4.01 -9.68
C ARG A 364 -14.92 2.94 -10.61
N ILE A 365 -15.45 1.71 -10.53
CA ILE A 365 -15.06 0.60 -11.41
C ILE A 365 -15.29 0.97 -12.88
N ALA A 366 -16.45 1.54 -13.21
CA ALA A 366 -16.77 1.97 -14.57
C ALA A 366 -15.79 3.04 -15.10
N LEU A 367 -15.45 4.04 -14.27
CA LEU A 367 -14.47 5.07 -14.65
C LEU A 367 -13.07 4.49 -14.88
N ILE A 368 -12.61 3.62 -13.98
CA ILE A 368 -11.31 2.93 -14.13
C ILE A 368 -11.31 2.09 -15.42
N GLY A 369 -12.40 1.38 -15.72
CA GLY A 369 -12.56 0.62 -16.96
C GLY A 369 -12.44 1.50 -18.22
N VAL A 370 -13.07 2.67 -18.24
CA VAL A 370 -12.94 3.65 -19.33
C VAL A 370 -11.49 4.14 -19.47
N CYS A 371 -10.84 4.50 -18.35
CA CYS A 371 -9.43 4.93 -18.36
C CYS A 371 -8.49 3.81 -18.83
N VAL A 372 -8.76 2.55 -18.48
CA VAL A 372 -8.02 1.37 -18.98
C VAL A 372 -8.18 1.20 -20.49
N VAL A 373 -9.41 1.28 -21.02
CA VAL A 373 -9.63 1.19 -22.48
C VAL A 373 -8.86 2.28 -23.23
N ILE A 374 -8.92 3.53 -22.75
CA ILE A 374 -8.18 4.64 -23.36
C ILE A 374 -6.66 4.44 -23.23
N ALA A 375 -6.17 3.98 -22.08
CA ALA A 375 -4.77 3.67 -21.87
C ALA A 375 -4.25 2.56 -22.81
N VAL A 376 -5.06 1.53 -23.08
CA VAL A 376 -4.73 0.47 -24.04
C VAL A 376 -4.66 1.00 -25.48
N ILE A 377 -5.53 1.93 -25.86
CA ILE A 377 -5.54 2.56 -27.20
C ILE A 377 -4.33 3.49 -27.41
N TRP A 378 -3.84 4.16 -26.35
CA TRP A 378 -2.74 5.13 -26.44
C TRP A 378 -1.39 4.63 -25.87
N LYS A 379 -1.29 3.33 -25.55
CA LYS A 379 -0.13 2.73 -24.87
C LYS A 379 1.23 2.95 -25.56
N ASP A 380 1.23 3.03 -26.89
CA ASP A 380 2.44 3.21 -27.72
C ASP A 380 2.77 4.70 -27.94
N LYS A 381 1.91 5.61 -27.49
CA LYS A 381 1.95 7.06 -27.77
C LYS A 381 2.20 7.91 -26.51
N LEU A 382 2.83 7.35 -25.48
CA LEU A 382 3.01 7.93 -24.14
C LEU A 382 3.48 9.41 -24.14
N ASN A 383 4.47 9.78 -24.96
CA ASN A 383 4.98 11.16 -25.01
C ASN A 383 3.90 12.14 -25.52
N ALA A 384 3.27 11.82 -26.66
CA ALA A 384 2.19 12.63 -27.22
C ALA A 384 0.99 12.72 -26.27
N LEU A 385 0.71 11.66 -25.50
CA LEU A 385 -0.31 11.66 -24.46
C LEU A 385 0.03 12.63 -23.31
N VAL A 386 1.25 12.59 -22.76
CA VAL A 386 1.71 13.53 -21.72
C VAL A 386 1.63 14.97 -22.20
N ASP A 387 2.15 15.25 -23.41
CA ASP A 387 2.20 16.60 -23.96
C ASP A 387 0.79 17.12 -24.29
N PHE A 388 -0.12 16.27 -24.78
CA PHE A 388 -1.53 16.59 -25.01
C PHE A 388 -2.26 16.94 -23.72
N ILE A 389 -2.07 16.16 -22.64
CA ILE A 389 -2.69 16.41 -21.32
C ILE A 389 -2.19 17.71 -20.71
N GLY A 390 -0.88 17.95 -20.80
CA GLY A 390 -0.25 19.17 -20.33
C GLY A 390 -0.77 20.41 -21.08
N ALA A 391 -0.76 20.37 -22.41
CA ALA A 391 -1.17 21.48 -23.26
C ALA A 391 -2.67 21.79 -23.21
N SER A 392 -3.52 20.78 -22.99
CA SER A 392 -4.98 20.96 -22.96
C SER A 392 -5.51 21.21 -21.54
N ALA A 393 -5.77 20.15 -20.78
CA ALA A 393 -6.46 20.22 -19.50
C ALA A 393 -5.60 20.84 -18.42
N SER A 394 -4.30 20.52 -18.34
CA SER A 394 -3.43 21.06 -17.29
C SER A 394 -3.21 22.57 -17.47
N ALA A 395 -2.80 23.04 -18.65
CA ALA A 395 -2.64 24.47 -18.90
C ALA A 395 -3.93 25.26 -18.63
N THR A 396 -5.09 24.71 -18.98
CA THR A 396 -6.39 25.37 -18.72
C THR A 396 -6.69 25.47 -17.22
N VAL A 397 -6.57 24.36 -16.48
CA VAL A 397 -6.88 24.27 -15.03
C VAL A 397 -5.84 25.01 -14.18
N ASN A 398 -4.55 24.85 -14.48
CA ASN A 398 -3.46 25.28 -13.62
C ASN A 398 -2.89 26.66 -13.97
N MET A 399 -3.08 27.15 -15.21
CA MET A 399 -2.53 28.43 -15.67
C MET A 399 -3.62 29.43 -16.06
N ILE A 400 -4.59 29.04 -16.90
CA ILE A 400 -5.57 29.97 -17.47
C ILE A 400 -6.65 30.35 -16.43
N PHE A 401 -7.36 29.38 -15.85
CA PHE A 401 -8.45 29.68 -14.89
C PHE A 401 -7.99 30.52 -13.68
N PRO A 402 -6.86 30.25 -13.01
CA PRO A 402 -6.41 31.06 -11.86
C PRO A 402 -6.22 32.54 -12.18
N ILE A 403 -5.57 32.85 -13.31
CA ILE A 403 -5.32 34.23 -13.73
C ILE A 403 -6.64 34.88 -14.17
N LEU A 404 -7.52 34.13 -14.84
CA LEU A 404 -8.84 34.60 -15.27
C LEU A 404 -9.73 34.95 -14.08
N PHE A 405 -9.75 34.14 -13.02
CA PHE A 405 -10.47 34.42 -11.77
C PHE A 405 -9.90 35.66 -11.08
N TYR A 406 -8.57 35.76 -10.95
CA TYR A 406 -7.91 36.89 -10.30
C TYR A 406 -8.21 38.21 -11.01
N LEU A 407 -8.05 38.25 -12.34
CA LEU A 407 -8.37 39.43 -13.14
C LEU A 407 -9.87 39.78 -13.09
N LYS A 408 -10.77 38.79 -13.00
CA LYS A 408 -12.21 39.02 -12.86
C LYS A 408 -12.58 39.60 -11.50
N THR A 409 -12.04 39.05 -10.41
CA THR A 409 -12.34 39.47 -9.03
C THR A 409 -11.72 40.83 -8.69
N PHE A 410 -10.49 41.09 -9.13
CA PHE A 410 -9.72 42.28 -8.76
C PHE A 410 -9.60 43.31 -9.91
N TRP A 411 -10.52 43.30 -10.88
CA TRP A 411 -10.45 44.15 -12.08
C TRP A 411 -10.37 45.65 -11.78
N THR A 412 -10.94 46.14 -10.69
CA THR A 412 -10.89 47.57 -10.32
C THR A 412 -9.60 47.95 -9.58
N THR A 413 -9.02 47.03 -8.79
CA THR A 413 -7.88 47.31 -7.90
C THR A 413 -6.50 47.03 -8.52
N VAL A 414 -6.40 46.04 -9.41
CA VAL A 414 -5.13 45.60 -10.04
C VAL A 414 -4.52 46.68 -10.94
N SER A 415 -3.19 46.78 -10.98
CA SER A 415 -2.49 47.79 -11.76
C SER A 415 -2.61 47.57 -13.29
N LYS A 416 -2.43 48.63 -14.10
CA LYS A 416 -2.49 48.51 -15.58
C LYS A 416 -1.43 47.55 -16.14
N PHE A 417 -0.23 47.53 -15.55
CA PHE A 417 0.87 46.66 -15.96
C PHE A 417 0.59 45.18 -15.61
N GLU A 418 0.05 44.92 -14.43
CA GLU A 418 -0.30 43.58 -13.95
C GLU A 418 -1.51 42.99 -14.70
N LYS A 419 -2.50 43.82 -15.06
CA LYS A 419 -3.54 43.45 -16.04
C LYS A 419 -2.94 43.02 -17.37
N ALA A 420 -2.05 43.83 -17.93
CA ALA A 420 -1.40 43.51 -19.21
C ALA A 420 -0.55 42.23 -19.11
N GLY A 421 0.20 42.03 -18.02
CA GLY A 421 0.98 40.83 -17.75
C GLY A 421 0.10 39.58 -17.61
N GLY A 422 -0.96 39.63 -16.80
CA GLY A 422 -1.89 38.50 -16.64
C GLY A 422 -2.60 38.13 -17.94
N ILE A 423 -3.06 39.12 -18.72
CA ILE A 423 -3.66 38.90 -20.05
C ILE A 423 -2.64 38.28 -21.00
N LEU A 424 -1.39 38.77 -21.02
CA LEU A 424 -0.31 38.20 -21.83
C LEU A 424 -0.01 36.75 -21.45
N CYS A 425 0.09 36.43 -20.15
CA CYS A 425 0.29 35.06 -19.67
C CYS A 425 -0.85 34.11 -20.09
N MET A 426 -2.10 34.55 -19.99
CA MET A 426 -3.25 33.75 -20.47
C MET A 426 -3.23 33.55 -21.99
N LEU A 427 -2.90 34.60 -22.76
CA LEU A 427 -2.83 34.50 -24.23
C LEU A 427 -1.70 33.58 -24.70
N ILE A 428 -0.53 33.62 -24.04
CA ILE A 428 0.58 32.70 -24.31
C ILE A 428 0.18 31.25 -23.97
N ALA A 429 -0.39 31.02 -22.77
CA ALA A 429 -0.81 29.69 -22.35
C ALA A 429 -1.92 29.12 -23.23
N ALA A 430 -2.89 29.95 -23.66
CA ALA A 430 -3.95 29.54 -24.58
C ALA A 430 -3.43 29.25 -26.00
N PHE A 431 -2.55 30.11 -26.55
CA PHE A 431 -1.98 29.91 -27.88
C PHE A 431 -1.13 28.64 -27.95
N LEU A 432 -0.18 28.47 -27.01
CA LEU A 432 0.67 27.29 -26.96
C LEU A 432 -0.12 26.03 -26.61
N GLY A 433 -1.09 26.14 -25.68
CA GLY A 433 -1.98 25.04 -25.33
C GLY A 433 -2.79 24.53 -26.51
N ILE A 434 -3.43 25.43 -27.27
CA ILE A 434 -4.18 25.07 -28.49
C ILE A 434 -3.24 24.49 -29.56
N TYR A 435 -2.10 25.14 -29.83
CA TYR A 435 -1.16 24.69 -30.86
C TYR A 435 -0.62 23.28 -30.58
N VAL A 436 -0.10 23.05 -29.37
CA VAL A 436 0.47 21.76 -28.96
C VAL A 436 -0.61 20.70 -28.85
N SER A 437 -1.81 21.01 -28.35
CA SER A 437 -2.93 20.07 -28.30
C SER A 437 -3.41 19.64 -29.69
N ILE A 438 -3.46 20.56 -30.66
CA ILE A 438 -3.77 20.22 -32.06
C ILE A 438 -2.68 19.32 -32.65
N GLN A 439 -1.41 19.61 -32.37
CA GLN A 439 -0.30 18.88 -32.98
C GLN A 439 -0.13 17.47 -32.39
N THR A 440 0.00 17.37 -31.07
CA THR A 440 0.03 16.09 -30.34
C THR A 440 -1.24 15.28 -30.56
N GLY A 441 -2.39 15.94 -30.74
CA GLY A 441 -3.66 15.32 -31.11
C GLY A 441 -3.61 14.61 -32.47
N LYS A 442 -2.98 15.17 -33.51
CA LYS A 442 -2.82 14.45 -34.80
C LYS A 442 -2.04 13.15 -34.60
N ASP A 443 -0.97 13.22 -33.82
CA ASP A 443 -0.10 12.08 -33.54
C ASP A 443 -0.84 11.03 -32.68
N LEU A 444 -1.68 11.48 -31.72
CA LEU A 444 -2.48 10.62 -30.83
C LEU A 444 -3.63 9.92 -31.57
N PHE A 445 -4.41 10.65 -32.38
CA PHE A 445 -5.67 10.19 -32.99
C PHE A 445 -5.52 9.57 -34.40
N THR A 446 -4.32 9.54 -34.99
CA THR A 446 -4.07 8.78 -36.24
C THR A 446 -4.12 7.26 -36.01
N PRO A 447 -4.91 6.49 -36.77
CA PRO A 447 -5.11 5.06 -36.50
C PRO A 447 -3.92 4.15 -36.86
N THR A 448 -3.93 2.96 -36.28
CA THR A 448 -3.25 1.76 -36.79
C THR A 448 -4.18 0.58 -36.48
N GLU A 449 -4.49 -0.26 -37.46
CA GLU A 449 -5.69 -1.11 -37.42
C GLU A 449 -5.49 -2.49 -36.76
N SER A 450 -6.42 -2.91 -35.90
CA SER A 450 -7.01 -4.27 -35.87
C SER A 450 -8.08 -4.43 -34.74
N ASN A 451 -9.11 -5.25 -35.00
CA ASN A 451 -10.25 -5.59 -34.11
C ASN A 451 -10.96 -6.84 -34.73
N PRO A 452 -11.36 -7.91 -34.00
CA PRO A 452 -12.72 -7.98 -33.40
C PRO A 452 -13.00 -8.92 -32.16
N GLU A 453 -13.81 -8.41 -31.22
CA GLU A 453 -15.05 -8.98 -30.58
C GLU A 453 -15.16 -10.27 -29.69
N ILE A 454 -15.21 -10.07 -28.35
CA ILE A 454 -16.14 -10.48 -27.22
C ILE A 454 -17.00 -11.80 -27.17
N VAL A 455 -17.23 -12.36 -25.94
CA VAL A 455 -18.50 -12.93 -25.32
C VAL A 455 -18.22 -13.76 -24.01
N PHE A 456 -19.00 -13.83 -22.89
CA PHE A 456 -19.91 -12.85 -22.24
C PHE A 456 -20.11 -12.95 -20.66
N PRO A 457 -20.85 -13.89 -19.99
CA PRO A 457 -21.74 -13.48 -18.84
C PRO A 457 -21.95 -14.35 -17.53
N PHE A 458 -22.56 -13.71 -16.49
CA PHE A 458 -23.43 -14.18 -15.34
C PHE A 458 -22.94 -14.81 -13.99
N CYS A 459 -23.33 -14.17 -12.87
CA CYS A 459 -23.75 -14.74 -11.55
C CYS A 459 -24.57 -13.70 -10.72
N SER A 460 -25.18 -14.09 -9.58
CA SER A 460 -26.34 -13.38 -8.95
C SER A 460 -26.10 -12.67 -7.60
N GLU A 461 -27.03 -11.78 -7.22
CA GLU A 461 -27.06 -11.08 -5.92
C GLU A 461 -27.58 -11.94 -4.76
N GLU A 462 -26.72 -12.37 -3.84
CA GLU A 462 -27.10 -12.48 -2.41
C GLU A 462 -25.86 -12.53 -1.46
N TYR A 463 -26.05 -12.08 -0.21
CA TYR A 463 -25.10 -12.14 0.92
C TYR A 463 -23.68 -11.56 0.75
N GLN A 464 -23.52 -10.28 1.12
CA GLN A 464 -22.28 -9.78 1.76
C GLN A 464 -22.54 -9.32 3.20
N ARG A 465 -22.00 -10.08 4.17
CA ARG A 465 -21.76 -9.63 5.56
C ARG A 465 -20.44 -10.23 6.02
N VAL A 466 -19.37 -9.45 5.96
CA VAL A 466 -17.99 -9.94 6.11
C VAL A 466 -17.47 -9.79 7.54
N MET A 467 -17.19 -10.93 8.17
CA MET A 467 -16.22 -11.09 9.27
C MET A 467 -15.52 -12.47 9.18
N VAL A 468 -16.22 -13.50 8.69
CA VAL A 468 -15.63 -14.82 8.33
C VAL A 468 -14.45 -14.64 7.36
N VAL A 469 -14.61 -13.80 6.32
CA VAL A 469 -13.58 -13.60 5.29
C VAL A 469 -12.34 -12.91 5.85
N SER A 470 -12.49 -11.94 6.77
CA SER A 470 -11.35 -11.26 7.40
C SER A 470 -10.50 -12.24 8.20
N LEU A 471 -11.12 -13.12 9.00
CA LEU A 471 -10.41 -14.14 9.78
C LEU A 471 -9.74 -15.20 8.88
N PHE A 472 -10.43 -15.62 7.81
CA PHE A 472 -9.87 -16.49 6.77
C PHE A 472 -8.63 -15.85 6.10
N CYS A 473 -8.73 -14.62 5.61
CA CYS A 473 -7.66 -13.90 4.93
C CYS A 473 -6.47 -13.52 5.85
N CYS A 474 -6.67 -13.41 7.16
CA CYS A 474 -5.56 -13.22 8.11
C CYS A 474 -4.71 -14.50 8.30
N CYS A 475 -5.26 -15.69 8.01
CA CYS A 475 -4.54 -16.96 8.16
C CYS A 475 -4.04 -17.50 6.81
N CYS A 476 -4.79 -17.28 5.73
CA CYS A 476 -4.36 -17.57 4.36
C CYS A 476 -3.21 -16.63 3.97
N GLY A 477 -1.99 -17.13 4.16
CA GLY A 477 -0.75 -16.39 3.98
C GLY A 477 0.47 -17.30 3.86
N VAL A 478 1.66 -16.77 4.15
CA VAL A 478 2.97 -17.46 4.05
C VAL A 478 2.99 -18.90 4.60
N GLY A 479 2.17 -19.21 5.60
CA GLY A 479 2.04 -20.56 6.15
C GLY A 479 1.53 -21.63 5.16
N SER A 480 0.84 -21.27 4.08
CA SER A 480 0.38 -22.22 3.06
C SER A 480 1.54 -22.84 2.26
N LEU A 481 2.60 -22.06 2.04
CA LEU A 481 3.75 -22.45 1.20
C LEU A 481 4.52 -23.65 1.74
N GLY A 482 4.55 -23.84 3.06
CA GLY A 482 5.24 -24.96 3.71
C GLY A 482 4.45 -26.27 3.72
N LEU A 483 3.13 -26.23 3.43
CA LEU A 483 2.24 -27.36 3.65
C LEU A 483 2.52 -28.56 2.75
N ALA A 484 2.91 -28.31 1.49
CA ALA A 484 3.34 -29.39 0.58
C ALA A 484 4.66 -30.03 1.08
N GLY A 485 5.59 -29.23 1.60
CA GLY A 485 6.83 -29.69 2.22
C GLY A 485 6.61 -30.55 3.47
N ASN A 486 5.60 -30.23 4.28
CA ASN A 486 5.22 -31.05 5.43
C ASN A 486 4.78 -32.47 5.00
N TYR A 487 4.09 -32.58 3.87
CA TYR A 487 3.69 -33.88 3.30
C TYR A 487 4.86 -34.57 2.60
N ALA A 488 5.77 -33.82 1.97
CA ALA A 488 6.99 -34.34 1.36
C ALA A 488 7.99 -34.91 2.39
N SER A 489 8.02 -34.35 3.61
CA SER A 489 8.98 -34.74 4.68
C SER A 489 8.43 -35.77 5.67
N ALA A 490 7.13 -35.76 5.99
CA ALA A 490 6.51 -36.73 6.89
C ALA A 490 5.65 -37.81 6.19
N GLY A 491 5.40 -37.68 4.88
CA GLY A 491 4.58 -38.61 4.11
C GLY A 491 3.07 -38.51 4.40
N TYR A 492 2.23 -38.82 3.40
CA TYR A 492 0.79 -38.60 3.43
C TYR A 492 0.08 -39.03 4.72
N ALA A 493 0.34 -40.24 5.21
CA ALA A 493 -0.36 -40.79 6.37
C ALA A 493 -0.05 -40.00 7.66
N VAL A 494 1.23 -39.79 7.97
CA VAL A 494 1.65 -39.11 9.20
C VAL A 494 1.39 -37.60 9.10
N ALA A 495 1.66 -37.00 7.94
CA ALA A 495 1.35 -35.59 7.68
C ALA A 495 -0.15 -35.30 7.80
N THR A 496 -1.03 -36.19 7.31
CA THR A 496 -2.49 -36.03 7.47
C THR A 496 -2.94 -36.16 8.93
N ILE A 497 -2.37 -37.11 9.69
CA ILE A 497 -2.65 -37.23 11.13
C ILE A 497 -2.21 -35.97 11.89
N ALA A 498 -1.01 -35.47 11.62
CA ALA A 498 -0.48 -34.24 12.20
C ALA A 498 -1.33 -33.01 11.80
N PHE A 499 -1.73 -32.92 10.52
CA PHE A 499 -2.57 -31.84 10.00
C PHE A 499 -3.96 -31.82 10.66
N ILE A 500 -4.63 -32.97 10.76
CA ILE A 500 -5.94 -33.09 11.43
C ILE A 500 -5.82 -32.75 12.92
N PHE A 501 -4.78 -33.24 13.61
CA PHE A 501 -4.53 -32.88 15.01
C PHE A 501 -4.32 -31.37 15.19
N MET A 502 -3.48 -30.74 14.36
CA MET A 502 -3.21 -29.31 14.44
C MET A 502 -4.42 -28.45 14.08
N ALA A 503 -5.23 -28.86 13.09
CA ALA A 503 -6.49 -28.21 12.78
C ALA A 503 -7.47 -28.27 13.96
N ILE A 504 -7.62 -29.44 14.60
CA ILE A 504 -8.47 -29.61 15.80
C ILE A 504 -7.99 -28.72 16.95
N VAL A 505 -6.70 -28.76 17.30
CA VAL A 505 -6.18 -28.01 18.46
C VAL A 505 -6.22 -26.51 18.24
N ASN A 506 -5.85 -26.00 17.06
CA ASN A 506 -5.93 -24.56 16.78
C ASN A 506 -7.39 -24.08 16.66
N THR A 507 -8.28 -24.86 16.07
CA THR A 507 -9.73 -24.55 16.02
C THR A 507 -10.32 -24.50 17.44
N TYR A 508 -10.00 -25.47 18.29
CA TYR A 508 -10.44 -25.50 19.68
C TYR A 508 -9.85 -24.35 20.51
N ALA A 509 -8.57 -24.04 20.35
CA ALA A 509 -7.92 -22.90 21.01
C ALA A 509 -8.53 -21.55 20.57
N THR A 510 -8.79 -21.36 19.28
CA THR A 510 -9.45 -20.15 18.77
C THR A 510 -10.87 -20.00 19.36
N TRP A 511 -11.63 -21.10 19.40
CA TRP A 511 -12.96 -21.14 20.02
C TRP A 511 -12.92 -20.84 21.53
N CYS A 512 -11.94 -21.40 22.24
CA CYS A 512 -11.68 -21.15 23.66
C CYS A 512 -11.43 -19.66 23.92
N LEU A 513 -10.59 -19.00 23.12
CA LEU A 513 -10.32 -17.58 23.25
C LEU A 513 -11.58 -16.74 23.00
N CYS A 514 -12.31 -17.00 21.92
CA CYS A 514 -13.59 -16.32 21.64
C CYS A 514 -14.60 -16.49 22.79
N LYS A 515 -14.68 -17.70 23.38
CA LYS A 515 -15.55 -18.00 24.53
C LYS A 515 -15.17 -17.22 25.78
N VAL A 516 -13.89 -17.13 26.09
CA VAL A 516 -13.38 -16.34 27.23
C VAL A 516 -13.67 -14.85 27.02
N LEU A 517 -13.38 -14.32 25.82
CA LEU A 517 -13.61 -12.91 25.46
C LEU A 517 -15.11 -12.50 25.40
N VAL A 518 -16.06 -13.43 25.49
CA VAL A 518 -17.50 -13.11 25.67
C VAL A 518 -17.82 -12.78 27.13
N VAL A 519 -17.07 -13.35 28.08
CA VAL A 519 -17.30 -13.22 29.53
C VAL A 519 -16.30 -12.27 30.21
N ALA A 520 -15.16 -12.01 29.56
CA ALA A 520 -14.18 -11.03 30.03
C ALA A 520 -14.81 -9.61 30.14
N PRO A 521 -14.42 -8.80 31.13
CA PRO A 521 -14.95 -7.45 31.30
C PRO A 521 -14.57 -6.52 30.14
N LYS A 522 -15.42 -5.53 29.84
CA LYS A 522 -15.34 -4.67 28.63
C LYS A 522 -14.04 -3.84 28.48
N ASN A 523 -13.16 -3.83 29.46
CA ASN A 523 -11.83 -3.23 29.42
C ASN A 523 -10.73 -4.19 28.91
N THR A 524 -11.06 -5.45 28.63
CA THR A 524 -10.11 -6.52 28.24
C THR A 524 -9.81 -6.48 26.73
N LEU A 525 -9.15 -5.41 26.27
CA LEU A 525 -8.95 -5.15 24.85
C LEU A 525 -7.88 -6.05 24.20
N THR A 526 -6.79 -6.36 24.91
CA THR A 526 -5.67 -7.17 24.38
C THR A 526 -5.54 -8.53 25.06
N LEU A 527 -4.77 -9.44 24.44
CA LEU A 527 -4.41 -10.74 25.04
C LEU A 527 -3.57 -10.57 26.32
N GLY A 528 -2.78 -9.50 26.43
CA GLY A 528 -2.07 -9.12 27.65
C GLY A 528 -3.01 -8.69 28.78
N ASP A 529 -4.05 -7.90 28.46
CA ASP A 529 -5.08 -7.53 29.44
C ASP A 529 -5.90 -8.76 29.87
N LEU A 530 -6.16 -9.71 28.96
CA LEU A 530 -6.80 -10.98 29.30
C LEU A 530 -5.93 -11.84 30.23
N GLY A 531 -4.61 -11.88 30.00
CA GLY A 531 -3.66 -12.50 30.91
C GLY A 531 -3.67 -11.87 32.30
N ASN A 532 -3.77 -10.54 32.38
CA ASN A 532 -3.93 -9.81 33.64
C ASN A 532 -5.23 -10.17 34.38
N TRP A 533 -6.34 -10.34 33.67
CA TRP A 533 -7.62 -10.73 34.27
C TRP A 533 -7.62 -12.18 34.77
N CYS A 534 -7.12 -13.13 33.96
CA CYS A 534 -7.14 -14.55 34.30
C CYS A 534 -6.16 -14.96 35.42
N PHE A 535 -4.98 -14.32 35.48
CA PHE A 535 -3.87 -14.74 36.36
C PHE A 535 -3.10 -13.57 37.03
N GLY A 536 -3.67 -12.36 37.02
CA GLY A 536 -3.01 -11.18 37.59
C GLY A 536 -1.78 -10.73 36.80
N ARG A 537 -0.99 -9.83 37.40
CA ARG A 537 0.16 -9.15 36.75
C ARG A 537 1.18 -10.10 36.12
N ILE A 538 1.39 -11.28 36.70
CA ILE A 538 2.32 -12.30 36.16
C ILE A 538 1.76 -12.88 34.86
N GLY A 539 0.45 -13.18 34.82
CA GLY A 539 -0.22 -13.64 33.61
C GLY A 539 -0.12 -12.64 32.48
N GLY A 540 -0.49 -11.38 32.73
CA GLY A 540 -0.43 -10.34 31.71
C GLY A 540 0.99 -10.07 31.21
N ALA A 541 1.99 -10.06 32.10
CA ALA A 541 3.40 -9.91 31.72
C ALA A 541 3.90 -11.05 30.81
N LEU A 542 3.56 -12.31 31.12
CA LEU A 542 3.91 -13.46 30.28
C LEU A 542 3.22 -13.42 28.92
N CYS A 543 1.92 -13.07 28.90
CA CYS A 543 1.16 -12.97 27.65
C CYS A 543 1.69 -11.84 26.76
N LEU A 544 2.02 -10.69 27.35
CA LEU A 544 2.62 -9.55 26.65
C LEU A 544 4.01 -9.91 26.09
N LEU A 545 4.84 -10.63 26.85
CA LEU A 545 6.17 -11.10 26.41
C LEU A 545 6.05 -12.01 25.18
N PHE A 546 5.23 -13.06 25.24
CA PHE A 546 5.10 -13.99 24.11
C PHE A 546 4.38 -13.37 22.91
N GLN A 547 3.44 -12.44 23.12
CA GLN A 547 2.83 -11.66 22.04
C GLN A 547 3.86 -10.73 21.36
N CYS A 548 4.72 -10.04 22.12
CA CYS A 548 5.80 -9.22 21.56
C CYS A 548 6.79 -10.06 20.77
N LEU A 549 7.20 -11.22 21.29
CA LEU A 549 8.10 -12.14 20.61
C LEU A 549 7.48 -12.63 19.29
N LEU A 550 6.25 -13.15 19.32
CA LEU A 550 5.57 -13.67 18.13
C LEU A 550 5.45 -12.61 17.03
N CYS A 551 4.93 -11.44 17.38
CA CYS A 551 4.66 -10.38 16.42
C CYS A 551 5.93 -9.62 15.98
N ALA A 552 7.08 -9.82 16.63
CA ALA A 552 8.40 -9.41 16.12
C ALA A 552 9.05 -10.51 15.25
N MET A 553 8.78 -11.79 15.55
CA MET A 553 9.35 -12.95 14.85
C MET A 553 8.65 -13.27 13.51
N TYR A 554 7.32 -13.09 13.41
CA TYR A 554 6.59 -13.19 12.12
C TYR A 554 7.16 -12.25 11.05
N PRO A 555 7.36 -10.93 11.31
CA PRO A 555 8.00 -10.02 10.35
C PRO A 555 9.43 -10.39 9.95
N ILE A 556 10.20 -11.09 10.79
CA ILE A 556 11.55 -11.55 10.44
C ILE A 556 11.48 -12.67 9.38
N VAL A 557 10.54 -13.62 9.51
CA VAL A 557 10.25 -14.60 8.46
C VAL A 557 9.83 -13.91 7.16
N TYR A 558 8.96 -12.89 7.25
CA TYR A 558 8.49 -12.12 6.09
C TYR A 558 9.63 -11.35 5.40
N LEU A 559 10.57 -10.79 6.17
CA LEU A 559 11.78 -10.15 5.65
C LEU A 559 12.64 -11.14 4.85
N VAL A 560 12.94 -12.31 5.43
CA VAL A 560 13.75 -13.34 4.77
C VAL A 560 13.07 -13.87 3.50
N LEU A 561 11.77 -14.20 3.58
CA LEU A 561 11.03 -14.73 2.43
C LEU A 561 10.92 -13.70 1.31
N GLY A 562 10.46 -12.48 1.60
CA GLY A 562 10.35 -11.43 0.58
C GLY A 562 11.70 -11.06 -0.04
N GLY A 563 12.77 -11.06 0.75
CA GLY A 563 14.15 -10.92 0.25
C GLY A 563 14.55 -12.02 -0.74
N ARG A 564 14.15 -13.27 -0.50
CA ARG A 564 14.34 -14.38 -1.46
C ARG A 564 13.45 -14.20 -2.70
N LEU A 565 12.16 -13.90 -2.55
CA LEU A 565 11.24 -13.69 -3.67
C LEU A 565 11.74 -12.58 -4.61
N LEU A 566 12.20 -11.45 -4.05
CA LEU A 566 12.78 -10.34 -4.81
C LEU A 566 14.09 -10.74 -5.53
N THR A 567 14.92 -11.59 -4.93
CA THR A 567 16.12 -12.14 -5.57
C THR A 567 15.77 -13.00 -6.79
N THR A 568 14.71 -13.81 -6.71
CA THR A 568 14.22 -14.64 -7.82
C THR A 568 13.47 -13.83 -8.90
N LEU A 569 12.69 -12.82 -8.51
CA LEU A 569 12.00 -11.89 -9.43
C LEU A 569 13.00 -11.11 -10.28
N PHE A 570 14.10 -10.66 -9.67
CA PHE A 570 15.12 -9.82 -10.29
C PHE A 570 16.49 -10.52 -10.32
N PRO A 571 16.68 -11.59 -11.12
CA PRO A 571 17.97 -12.25 -11.23
C PRO A 571 19.03 -11.29 -11.80
N ALA A 572 20.28 -11.45 -11.34
CA ALA A 572 21.40 -10.55 -11.64
C ALA A 572 21.14 -9.06 -11.31
N SER A 573 20.46 -8.78 -10.19
CA SER A 573 20.29 -7.43 -9.63
C SER A 573 21.14 -7.23 -8.37
N PHE A 574 20.59 -7.54 -7.19
CA PHE A 574 21.26 -7.53 -5.89
C PHE A 574 21.10 -8.88 -5.19
N GLY A 575 21.98 -9.14 -4.20
CA GLY A 575 21.86 -10.32 -3.32
C GLY A 575 20.75 -10.18 -2.27
N SER A 576 20.38 -11.29 -1.65
CA SER A 576 19.27 -11.36 -0.69
C SER A 576 19.41 -10.43 0.53
N ILE A 577 20.62 -10.16 1.02
CA ILE A 577 20.89 -9.18 2.09
C ILE A 577 20.37 -7.79 1.68
N THR A 578 20.74 -7.33 0.48
CA THR A 578 20.32 -6.03 -0.03
C THR A 578 18.82 -5.97 -0.22
N TRP A 579 18.19 -7.04 -0.72
CA TRP A 579 16.73 -7.10 -0.88
C TRP A 579 15.97 -7.10 0.46
N ILE A 580 16.49 -7.76 1.50
CA ILE A 580 15.93 -7.67 2.87
C ILE A 580 15.95 -6.21 3.36
N ILE A 581 17.09 -5.52 3.22
CA ILE A 581 17.26 -4.13 3.66
C ILE A 581 16.36 -3.17 2.86
N LEU A 582 16.36 -3.28 1.53
CA LEU A 582 15.52 -2.45 0.65
C LEU A 582 14.03 -2.62 0.96
N MET A 583 13.57 -3.85 1.20
CA MET A 583 12.17 -4.12 1.53
C MET A 583 11.78 -3.55 2.90
N ALA A 584 12.67 -3.59 3.90
CA ALA A 584 12.42 -2.94 5.18
C ALA A 584 12.35 -1.41 5.06
N VAL A 585 13.19 -0.81 4.21
CA VAL A 585 13.18 0.64 3.94
C VAL A 585 11.90 1.06 3.22
N THR A 586 11.38 0.29 2.26
CA THR A 586 10.12 0.61 1.57
C THR A 586 8.87 0.35 2.43
N LEU A 587 8.94 -0.56 3.40
CA LEU A 587 7.85 -0.81 4.37
C LEU A 587 7.83 0.16 5.55
N LEU A 588 8.96 0.81 5.87
CA LEU A 588 9.08 1.75 7.00
C LEU A 588 8.01 2.86 6.98
N PRO A 589 7.70 3.57 5.87
CA PRO A 589 6.65 4.60 5.86
C PRO A 589 5.28 4.08 6.30
N VAL A 590 4.91 2.87 5.87
CA VAL A 590 3.64 2.22 6.25
C VAL A 590 3.64 1.88 7.74
N CYS A 591 4.76 1.38 8.26
CA CYS A 591 4.91 1.08 9.68
C CYS A 591 4.91 2.32 10.61
N LEU A 592 5.25 3.49 10.08
CA LEU A 592 5.20 4.76 10.83
C LEU A 592 3.79 5.37 10.93
N VAL A 593 2.80 4.83 10.20
CA VAL A 593 1.40 5.29 10.26
C VAL A 593 0.82 5.05 11.67
N PRO A 594 0.23 6.07 12.35
CA PRO A 594 -0.27 5.92 13.71
C PRO A 594 -1.44 4.94 13.89
N THR A 595 -2.26 4.69 12.86
CA THR A 595 -3.50 3.91 12.91
C THR A 595 -3.80 3.16 11.60
N MET A 596 -4.09 1.86 11.65
CA MET A 596 -4.47 1.08 10.45
C MET A 596 -5.99 1.01 10.25
N LYS A 597 -6.66 2.15 9.97
CA LYS A 597 -8.14 2.27 9.91
C LYS A 597 -8.82 1.31 8.91
N GLU A 598 -8.08 0.86 7.89
CA GLU A 598 -8.59 0.05 6.77
C GLU A 598 -7.99 -1.38 6.74
N GLY A 599 -7.46 -1.84 7.88
CA GLY A 599 -6.78 -3.15 8.00
C GLY A 599 -7.58 -4.34 7.46
N ALA A 600 -8.91 -4.35 7.60
CA ALA A 600 -9.77 -5.42 7.06
C ALA A 600 -9.80 -5.48 5.52
N GLY A 601 -9.72 -4.33 4.83
CA GLY A 601 -9.68 -4.26 3.37
C GLY A 601 -8.31 -4.67 2.83
N MET A 602 -7.24 -4.24 3.50
CA MET A 602 -5.88 -4.71 3.20
C MET A 602 -5.73 -6.22 3.44
N ALA A 603 -6.21 -6.74 4.57
CA ALA A 603 -6.18 -8.18 4.86
C ALA A 603 -6.90 -9.01 3.79
N LEU A 604 -8.08 -8.56 3.30
CA LEU A 604 -8.78 -9.19 2.19
C LEU A 604 -7.91 -9.24 0.92
N ALA A 605 -7.26 -8.13 0.55
CA ALA A 605 -6.36 -8.09 -0.61
C ALA A 605 -5.15 -9.04 -0.45
N GLY A 606 -4.55 -9.09 0.73
CA GLY A 606 -3.44 -10.01 1.05
C GLY A 606 -3.85 -11.48 1.00
N GLY A 607 -5.03 -11.83 1.53
CA GLY A 607 -5.55 -13.21 1.48
C GLY A 607 -5.95 -13.66 0.07
N LEU A 608 -6.56 -12.77 -0.73
CA LEU A 608 -6.84 -13.04 -2.15
C LEU A 608 -5.54 -13.25 -2.94
N ALA A 609 -4.50 -12.46 -2.67
CA ALA A 609 -3.20 -12.61 -3.31
C ALA A 609 -2.57 -13.98 -2.98
N THR A 610 -2.66 -14.49 -1.75
CA THR A 610 -2.21 -15.85 -1.42
C THR A 610 -2.93 -16.92 -2.23
N ILE A 611 -4.26 -16.85 -2.34
CA ILE A 611 -5.05 -17.84 -3.10
C ILE A 611 -4.64 -17.87 -4.58
N LEU A 612 -4.36 -16.69 -5.16
CA LEU A 612 -3.88 -16.57 -6.54
C LEU A 612 -2.44 -17.08 -6.69
N ALA A 613 -1.54 -16.77 -5.75
CA ALA A 613 -0.16 -17.27 -5.75
C ALA A 613 -0.10 -18.80 -5.65
N ASP A 614 -0.80 -19.38 -4.66
CA ASP A 614 -0.83 -20.82 -4.43
C ASP A 614 -1.53 -21.54 -5.60
N GLY A 615 -2.63 -20.99 -6.12
CA GLY A 615 -3.36 -21.54 -7.27
C GLY A 615 -2.52 -21.58 -8.54
N ILE A 616 -1.78 -20.51 -8.85
CA ILE A 616 -0.85 -20.48 -10.00
C ILE A 616 0.31 -21.44 -9.78
N ALA A 617 0.86 -21.52 -8.57
CA ALA A 617 1.99 -22.40 -8.27
C ALA A 617 1.60 -23.89 -8.34
N ILE A 618 0.44 -24.26 -7.82
CA ILE A 618 -0.14 -25.60 -7.96
C ILE A 618 -0.39 -25.91 -9.45
N TYR A 619 -1.01 -24.99 -10.20
CA TYR A 619 -1.26 -25.18 -11.63
C TYR A 619 0.03 -25.50 -12.40
N LEU A 620 1.08 -24.68 -12.24
CA LEU A 620 2.38 -24.90 -12.88
C LEU A 620 3.04 -26.21 -12.45
N LEU A 621 3.06 -26.50 -11.15
CA LEU A 621 3.69 -27.71 -10.61
C LEU A 621 2.99 -29.00 -11.06
N ILE A 622 1.68 -28.95 -11.32
CA ILE A 622 0.92 -30.08 -11.87
C ILE A 622 1.19 -30.26 -13.37
N THR A 623 1.10 -29.18 -14.16
CA THR A 623 1.24 -29.27 -15.62
C THR A 623 2.66 -29.69 -16.02
N ASN A 624 3.67 -29.02 -15.49
CA ASN A 624 5.05 -29.28 -15.87
C ASN A 624 5.52 -30.68 -15.40
N MET A 625 5.17 -31.11 -14.18
CA MET A 625 5.50 -32.48 -13.72
C MET A 625 4.75 -33.58 -14.51
N LYS A 626 3.58 -33.29 -15.08
CA LYS A 626 2.88 -34.25 -15.95
C LYS A 626 3.63 -34.42 -17.27
N ASP A 627 4.19 -33.34 -17.81
CA ASP A 627 4.93 -33.36 -19.08
C ASP A 627 6.34 -33.97 -18.90
N GLU A 628 6.98 -33.80 -17.74
CA GLU A 628 8.22 -34.52 -17.33
C GLU A 628 7.97 -36.00 -16.97
N ASN A 629 6.74 -36.38 -16.62
CA ASN A 629 6.38 -37.74 -16.20
C ASN A 629 5.29 -38.37 -17.10
N PRO A 630 5.49 -38.44 -18.43
CA PRO A 630 4.47 -38.92 -19.37
C PRO A 630 4.15 -40.41 -19.18
N ASN A 631 5.05 -41.16 -18.53
CA ASN A 631 4.92 -42.57 -18.23
C ASN A 631 4.16 -42.85 -16.90
N GLY A 632 3.80 -41.81 -16.13
CA GLY A 632 3.06 -41.98 -14.88
C GLY A 632 3.81 -42.70 -13.76
N ILE A 633 5.14 -42.54 -13.69
CA ILE A 633 5.99 -43.10 -12.64
C ILE A 633 5.50 -42.57 -11.28
N SER A 634 5.33 -43.46 -10.29
CA SER A 634 4.90 -43.06 -8.95
C SER A 634 6.01 -42.25 -8.23
N PRO A 635 5.70 -41.07 -7.66
CA PRO A 635 6.70 -40.28 -6.91
C PRO A 635 7.29 -41.03 -5.71
N PRO A 636 8.55 -40.76 -5.35
CA PRO A 636 9.23 -41.43 -4.25
C PRO A 636 8.68 -41.04 -2.87
N TRP A 637 8.75 -42.01 -1.94
CA TRP A 637 8.36 -41.84 -0.54
C TRP A 637 9.54 -41.31 0.30
N PRO A 638 9.27 -40.48 1.33
CA PRO A 638 10.32 -39.96 2.19
C PRO A 638 10.91 -41.00 3.13
N ASP A 639 12.12 -40.71 3.62
CA ASP A 639 12.68 -41.41 4.77
C ASP A 639 12.12 -40.83 6.08
N LEU A 640 11.58 -41.68 6.94
CA LEU A 640 10.77 -41.26 8.09
C LEU A 640 11.58 -41.30 9.38
N SER A 641 12.04 -40.11 9.80
CA SER A 641 12.63 -39.89 11.11
C SER A 641 11.62 -39.26 12.08
N ILE A 642 11.83 -39.43 13.39
CA ILE A 642 11.05 -38.69 14.40
C ILE A 642 11.18 -37.18 14.14
N THR A 643 12.38 -36.71 13.80
CA THR A 643 12.70 -35.32 13.50
C THR A 643 11.85 -34.73 12.37
N THR A 644 11.82 -35.39 11.20
CA THR A 644 11.05 -34.94 10.03
C THR A 644 9.55 -34.98 10.30
N VAL A 645 9.07 -35.99 11.03
CA VAL A 645 7.67 -36.05 11.49
C VAL A 645 7.33 -34.92 12.47
N THR A 646 8.21 -34.58 13.42
CA THR A 646 7.93 -33.54 14.41
C THR A 646 8.02 -32.12 13.86
N ASN A 647 8.93 -31.82 12.92
CA ASN A 647 9.13 -30.44 12.44
C ASN A 647 7.88 -29.87 11.75
N VAL A 648 7.04 -30.74 11.16
CA VAL A 648 5.70 -30.41 10.65
C VAL A 648 4.83 -29.68 11.69
N PHE A 649 4.98 -29.96 12.98
CA PHE A 649 4.29 -29.22 14.04
C PHE A 649 4.65 -27.74 14.04
N GLY A 650 5.93 -27.39 13.87
CA GLY A 650 6.39 -26.00 13.81
C GLY A 650 5.75 -25.25 12.66
N ASN A 651 5.81 -25.83 11.46
CA ASN A 651 5.22 -25.25 10.25
C ASN A 651 3.69 -25.04 10.38
N LEU A 652 2.97 -26.03 10.91
CA LEU A 652 1.53 -25.93 11.13
C LEU A 652 1.17 -24.94 12.25
N ALA A 653 1.96 -24.87 13.33
CA ALA A 653 1.78 -23.89 14.40
C ALA A 653 2.06 -22.45 13.93
N PHE A 654 2.94 -22.27 12.95
CA PHE A 654 3.12 -20.98 12.25
C PHE A 654 1.89 -20.63 11.40
N ALA A 655 1.36 -21.58 10.63
CA ALA A 655 0.29 -21.36 9.66
C ALA A 655 -1.11 -21.10 10.27
N TYR A 656 -1.46 -21.75 11.39
CA TYR A 656 -2.78 -21.60 12.04
C TYR A 656 -2.87 -20.43 13.05
N GLY A 657 -1.97 -19.45 12.99
CA GLY A 657 -1.71 -18.42 14.01
C GLY A 657 -2.77 -17.33 14.22
N ALA A 658 -4.06 -17.69 14.31
CA ALA A 658 -5.19 -16.76 14.29
C ALA A 658 -5.41 -15.95 15.60
N CYS A 659 -5.16 -16.57 16.76
CA CYS A 659 -5.65 -16.09 18.06
C CYS A 659 -5.12 -14.72 18.47
N MET A 660 -3.93 -14.32 18.00
CA MET A 660 -3.35 -13.00 18.23
C MET A 660 -4.21 -11.82 17.69
N ILE A 661 -5.06 -12.05 16.67
CA ILE A 661 -5.93 -11.03 16.05
C ILE A 661 -7.39 -11.13 16.52
N ILE A 662 -7.78 -12.26 17.13
CA ILE A 662 -9.14 -12.51 17.64
C ILE A 662 -9.66 -11.44 18.62
N PRO A 663 -8.87 -10.91 19.60
CA PRO A 663 -9.35 -9.86 20.50
C PRO A 663 -9.89 -8.63 19.76
N SER A 664 -9.17 -8.13 18.75
CA SER A 664 -9.58 -6.98 17.94
C SER A 664 -10.85 -7.28 17.15
N LEU A 665 -10.87 -8.39 16.40
CA LEU A 665 -12.03 -8.81 15.61
C LEU A 665 -13.29 -9.01 16.47
N GLN A 666 -13.13 -9.48 17.71
CA GLN A 666 -14.26 -9.67 18.63
C GLN A 666 -14.83 -8.35 19.16
N HIS A 667 -13.99 -7.33 19.38
CA HIS A 667 -14.46 -5.99 19.76
C HIS A 667 -15.07 -5.22 18.59
N GLU A 668 -14.67 -5.51 17.35
CA GLU A 668 -15.29 -4.99 16.13
C GLU A 668 -16.66 -5.64 15.86
N HIS A 669 -16.80 -6.95 16.11
CA HIS A 669 -18.03 -7.71 15.83
C HIS A 669 -19.27 -7.12 16.52
N THR A 670 -20.32 -6.83 15.75
CA THR A 670 -21.58 -6.19 16.20
C THR A 670 -22.40 -7.01 17.22
N GLN A 671 -21.98 -8.25 17.52
CA GLN A 671 -22.70 -9.28 18.27
C GLN A 671 -21.67 -10.34 18.75
N PRO A 672 -20.76 -9.99 19.69
CA PRO A 672 -19.57 -10.80 19.99
C PRO A 672 -19.86 -12.24 20.44
N GLU A 673 -21.04 -12.52 21.01
CA GLU A 673 -21.50 -13.89 21.31
C GLU A 673 -21.51 -14.84 20.10
N ARG A 674 -21.52 -14.33 18.86
CA ARG A 674 -21.44 -15.14 17.64
C ARG A 674 -20.00 -15.47 17.24
N MET A 675 -18.98 -14.77 17.74
CA MET A 675 -17.56 -15.00 17.40
C MET A 675 -17.12 -16.46 17.56
N PRO A 676 -17.46 -17.21 18.63
CA PRO A 676 -17.12 -18.63 18.72
C PRO A 676 -17.65 -19.46 17.54
N ARG A 677 -18.82 -19.13 16.97
CA ARG A 677 -19.38 -19.85 15.82
C ARG A 677 -18.75 -19.40 14.50
N VAL A 678 -18.54 -18.09 14.35
CA VAL A 678 -17.86 -17.48 13.19
C VAL A 678 -16.43 -18.01 13.05
N SER A 679 -15.72 -18.14 14.17
CA SER A 679 -14.36 -18.69 14.25
C SER A 679 -14.28 -20.15 13.79
N LEU A 680 -15.21 -21.03 14.23
CA LEU A 680 -15.25 -22.42 13.77
C LEU A 680 -15.46 -22.53 12.25
N VAL A 681 -16.33 -21.70 11.67
CA VAL A 681 -16.57 -21.68 10.21
C VAL A 681 -15.32 -21.19 9.47
N ALA A 682 -14.69 -20.10 9.93
CA ALA A 682 -13.47 -19.58 9.32
C ALA A 682 -12.31 -20.59 9.38
N GLN A 683 -12.05 -21.19 10.56
CA GLN A 683 -11.00 -22.20 10.72
C GLN A 683 -11.29 -23.47 9.90
N GLY A 684 -12.55 -23.87 9.73
CA GLY A 684 -12.94 -24.95 8.83
C GLY A 684 -12.62 -24.66 7.36
N LEU A 685 -12.86 -23.42 6.90
CA LEU A 685 -12.51 -22.99 5.54
C LEU A 685 -10.99 -22.87 5.34
N ILE A 686 -10.26 -22.35 6.32
CA ILE A 686 -8.77 -22.33 6.32
C ILE A 686 -8.24 -23.77 6.22
N THR A 687 -8.75 -24.67 7.06
CA THR A 687 -8.36 -26.09 7.10
C THR A 687 -8.58 -26.77 5.73
N LEU A 688 -9.72 -26.53 5.09
CA LEU A 688 -10.02 -27.08 3.76
C LEU A 688 -9.07 -26.53 2.68
N PHE A 689 -8.84 -25.20 2.65
CA PHE A 689 -7.90 -24.58 1.71
C PHE A 689 -6.47 -25.10 1.90
N PHE A 690 -5.98 -25.11 3.13
CA PHE A 690 -4.66 -25.63 3.49
C PHE A 690 -4.50 -27.12 3.14
N PHE A 691 -5.52 -27.96 3.35
CA PHE A 691 -5.46 -29.37 3.01
C PHE A 691 -5.39 -29.59 1.49
N LEU A 692 -6.14 -28.81 0.71
CA LEU A 692 -6.08 -28.83 -0.75
C LEU A 692 -4.71 -28.37 -1.26
N VAL A 693 -4.15 -27.27 -0.72
CA VAL A 693 -2.81 -26.78 -1.09
C VAL A 693 -1.73 -27.82 -0.75
N ALA A 694 -1.81 -28.46 0.43
CA ALA A 694 -0.88 -29.50 0.84
C ALA A 694 -0.87 -30.70 -0.12
N LEU A 695 -2.06 -31.27 -0.41
CA LEU A 695 -2.18 -32.44 -1.27
C LEU A 695 -1.85 -32.13 -2.73
N LEU A 696 -2.36 -31.02 -3.27
CA LEU A 696 -2.14 -30.64 -4.67
C LEU A 696 -0.70 -30.19 -4.94
N GLY A 697 0.00 -29.66 -3.93
CA GLY A 697 1.42 -29.30 -4.03
C GLY A 697 2.38 -30.50 -3.96
N VAL A 698 2.01 -31.62 -3.33
CA VAL A 698 2.92 -32.77 -3.13
C VAL A 698 2.70 -33.92 -4.12
N PHE A 699 1.48 -34.13 -4.64
CA PHE A 699 1.17 -35.39 -5.36
C PHE A 699 1.94 -35.61 -6.67
N SER A 700 2.49 -34.58 -7.28
CA SER A 700 3.28 -34.70 -8.50
C SER A 700 4.76 -35.04 -8.26
N SER A 701 5.30 -34.75 -7.07
CA SER A 701 6.75 -34.82 -6.79
C SER A 701 7.16 -35.57 -5.50
N GLY A 702 6.23 -35.90 -4.59
CA GLY A 702 6.50 -36.77 -3.43
C GLY A 702 7.54 -36.17 -2.48
N CYS A 703 8.51 -36.96 -2.02
CA CYS A 703 9.59 -36.45 -1.15
C CYS A 703 10.52 -35.43 -1.83
N GLN A 704 10.41 -35.24 -3.16
CA GLN A 704 11.22 -34.27 -3.90
C GLN A 704 10.58 -32.85 -3.92
N THR A 705 9.37 -32.66 -3.39
CA THR A 705 8.77 -31.32 -3.27
C THR A 705 9.54 -30.45 -2.26
N PRO A 706 10.02 -29.25 -2.63
CA PRO A 706 10.66 -28.33 -1.70
C PRO A 706 9.74 -27.85 -0.56
N ASN A 707 10.33 -27.47 0.59
CA ASN A 707 9.62 -26.87 1.74
C ASN A 707 9.02 -25.47 1.51
N ASN A 708 8.95 -25.01 0.25
CA ASN A 708 8.21 -23.83 -0.13
C ASN A 708 7.67 -24.02 -1.55
N LEU A 709 6.35 -24.00 -1.71
CA LEU A 709 5.63 -24.21 -2.96
C LEU A 709 6.10 -23.27 -4.10
N LEU A 710 6.47 -22.02 -3.81
CA LEU A 710 6.97 -21.09 -4.83
C LEU A 710 8.37 -21.45 -5.31
N PHE A 711 9.22 -22.04 -4.47
CA PHE A 711 10.54 -22.52 -4.90
C PHE A 711 10.46 -23.85 -5.67
N ALA A 712 9.32 -24.57 -5.61
CA ALA A 712 9.05 -25.73 -6.46
C ALA A 712 8.83 -25.37 -7.94
N ILE A 713 8.29 -24.17 -8.23
CA ILE A 713 8.03 -23.70 -9.60
C ILE A 713 9.15 -22.83 -10.19
N SER A 714 10.02 -22.26 -9.36
CA SER A 714 11.04 -21.29 -9.79
C SER A 714 12.44 -21.88 -10.00
N GLY A 715 12.66 -23.14 -9.65
CA GLY A 715 13.95 -23.84 -9.77
C GLY A 715 13.84 -25.04 -10.70
N SER A 716 14.93 -25.37 -11.41
CA SER A 716 14.99 -26.49 -12.36
C SER A 716 15.23 -27.86 -11.71
N ASN A 717 15.18 -27.96 -10.37
CA ASN A 717 15.55 -29.18 -9.64
C ASN A 717 14.63 -30.35 -10.01
N LEU A 718 13.35 -30.08 -10.29
CA LEU A 718 12.33 -31.06 -10.66
C LEU A 718 12.33 -31.42 -12.17
N GLY A 719 13.42 -31.15 -12.89
CA GLY A 719 13.56 -31.45 -14.33
C GLY A 719 13.05 -30.33 -15.24
N PHE A 720 11.84 -29.84 -14.99
CA PHE A 720 11.20 -28.80 -15.79
C PHE A 720 11.73 -27.37 -15.54
N THR A 721 11.40 -26.45 -16.44
CA THR A 721 11.47 -25.00 -16.22
C THR A 721 10.13 -24.34 -16.59
N ALA A 722 9.37 -23.89 -15.59
CA ALA A 722 8.03 -23.34 -15.80
C ALA A 722 8.04 -21.98 -16.52
N GLU A 723 6.93 -21.66 -17.19
CA GLU A 723 6.77 -20.39 -17.93
C GLU A 723 6.94 -19.18 -17.00
N ARG A 724 7.94 -18.34 -17.31
CA ARG A 724 8.41 -17.27 -16.43
C ARG A 724 7.32 -16.26 -16.06
N GLY A 725 6.37 -15.97 -16.95
CA GLY A 725 5.29 -15.03 -16.68
C GLY A 725 4.43 -15.44 -15.49
N TYR A 726 3.99 -16.70 -15.45
CA TYR A 726 3.20 -17.23 -14.34
C TYR A 726 4.01 -17.37 -13.05
N VAL A 727 5.29 -17.74 -13.13
CA VAL A 727 6.18 -17.78 -11.95
C VAL A 727 6.33 -16.37 -11.35
N VAL A 728 6.62 -15.35 -12.18
CA VAL A 728 6.70 -13.95 -11.76
C VAL A 728 5.38 -13.49 -11.14
N LEU A 729 4.23 -13.85 -11.73
CA LEU A 729 2.92 -13.47 -11.23
C LEU A 729 2.61 -14.08 -9.85
N ALA A 730 2.90 -15.36 -9.64
CA ALA A 730 2.73 -16.00 -8.33
C ALA A 730 3.63 -15.37 -7.26
N PHE A 731 4.88 -15.05 -7.62
CA PHE A 731 5.83 -14.36 -6.74
C PHE A 731 5.36 -12.94 -6.40
N LEU A 732 4.82 -12.18 -7.36
CA LEU A 732 4.28 -10.84 -7.13
C LEU A 732 3.05 -10.85 -6.23
N PHE A 733 2.14 -11.81 -6.39
CA PHE A 733 0.99 -11.96 -5.49
C PHE A 733 1.42 -12.33 -4.07
N MET A 734 2.35 -13.27 -3.89
CA MET A 734 2.87 -13.58 -2.55
C MET A 734 3.64 -12.39 -1.95
N GLN A 735 4.37 -11.63 -2.76
CA GLN A 735 5.04 -10.40 -2.32
C GLN A 735 4.03 -9.35 -1.85
N LEU A 736 2.87 -9.21 -2.52
CA LEU A 736 1.77 -8.34 -2.08
C LEU A 736 1.13 -8.81 -0.77
N HIS A 737 0.97 -10.13 -0.57
CA HIS A 737 0.57 -10.66 0.73
C HIS A 737 1.58 -10.29 1.83
N ILE A 738 2.87 -10.53 1.59
CA ILE A 738 3.95 -10.33 2.56
C ILE A 738 4.05 -8.86 3.01
N THR A 739 3.96 -7.90 2.09
CA THR A 739 4.03 -6.46 2.44
C THR A 739 2.83 -6.01 3.29
N ILE A 740 1.63 -6.52 2.99
CA ILE A 740 0.41 -6.27 3.78
C ILE A 740 0.52 -6.93 5.17
N ALA A 741 0.85 -8.22 5.22
CA ALA A 741 0.94 -8.98 6.46
C ALA A 741 2.00 -8.41 7.42
N PHE A 742 3.13 -7.96 6.88
CA PHE A 742 4.18 -7.27 7.64
C PHE A 742 3.64 -6.04 8.38
N ALA A 743 2.93 -5.13 7.67
CA ALA A 743 2.39 -3.92 8.29
C ALA A 743 1.30 -4.23 9.34
N VAL A 744 0.39 -5.17 9.05
CA VAL A 744 -0.72 -5.54 9.94
C VAL A 744 -0.22 -6.23 11.22
N ILE A 745 0.77 -7.13 11.12
CA ILE A 745 1.28 -7.90 12.28
C ILE A 745 2.26 -7.08 13.15
N PHE A 746 2.99 -6.12 12.58
CA PHE A 746 3.84 -5.23 13.37
C PHE A 746 3.06 -4.26 14.25
N PHE A 747 1.88 -3.82 13.79
CA PHE A 747 1.15 -2.70 14.40
C PHE A 747 0.83 -2.87 15.90
N PRO A 748 0.37 -4.05 16.40
CA PRO A 748 0.23 -4.28 17.84
C PRO A 748 1.54 -4.16 18.64
N VAL A 749 2.68 -4.54 18.06
CA VAL A 749 3.98 -4.46 18.77
C VAL A 749 4.41 -3.02 18.96
N PHE A 750 4.18 -2.16 17.98
CA PHE A 750 4.48 -0.73 18.12
C PHE A 750 3.67 -0.12 19.27
N GLN A 751 2.36 -0.37 19.35
CA GLN A 751 1.53 0.10 20.46
C GLN A 751 2.00 -0.45 21.82
N ILE A 752 2.35 -1.73 21.91
CA ILE A 752 2.87 -2.32 23.15
C ILE A 752 4.23 -1.71 23.53
N LEU A 753 5.15 -1.55 22.58
CA LEU A 753 6.50 -1.05 22.83
C LEU A 753 6.50 0.45 23.17
N GLU A 754 5.60 1.23 22.57
CA GLU A 754 5.31 2.62 22.96
C GLU A 754 4.70 2.69 24.37
N ARG A 755 3.79 1.78 24.74
CA ARG A 755 3.24 1.66 26.10
C ARG A 755 4.31 1.30 27.14
N LEU A 756 5.28 0.47 26.77
CA LEU A 756 6.38 0.03 27.67
C LEU A 756 7.52 1.06 27.79
N ILE A 757 7.99 1.64 26.67
CA ILE A 757 9.17 2.54 26.65
C ILE A 757 8.78 4.01 26.86
N LEU A 758 7.68 4.46 26.24
CA LEU A 758 7.26 5.87 26.27
C LEU A 758 6.13 6.13 27.27
N GLY A 759 5.46 5.07 27.74
CA GLY A 759 4.35 5.16 28.67
C GLY A 759 3.06 5.68 28.05
N MET A 760 2.92 5.57 26.73
CA MET A 760 1.72 5.93 25.95
C MET A 760 0.64 4.82 26.04
N HIS A 761 -0.52 5.00 25.40
CA HIS A 761 -1.59 4.00 25.24
C HIS A 761 -2.05 3.37 26.56
N LYS A 762 -2.07 4.15 27.64
CA LYS A 762 -2.48 3.67 28.97
C LYS A 762 -3.99 3.59 29.08
N ALA A 763 -4.51 2.39 29.29
CA ALA A 763 -5.89 2.19 29.73
C ALA A 763 -6.15 2.93 31.08
N PRO A 764 -7.33 3.52 31.29
CA PRO A 764 -7.63 4.35 32.45
C PRO A 764 -7.88 3.54 33.74
N GLU A 765 -6.82 2.98 34.32
CA GLU A 765 -6.87 2.34 35.65
C GLU A 765 -6.82 3.37 36.79
N THR A 766 -7.95 3.97 37.18
CA THR A 766 -8.10 4.55 38.53
C THR A 766 -9.56 4.62 38.98
N ARG A 767 -9.82 4.16 40.22
CA ARG A 767 -11.13 3.81 40.84
C ARG A 767 -11.58 2.38 40.49
N ALA A 768 -11.71 1.43 41.43
CA ALA A 768 -11.62 1.52 42.90
C ALA A 768 -10.58 0.54 43.48
N ILE A 769 -10.08 0.88 44.67
CA ILE A 769 -9.31 0.00 45.56
C ILE A 769 -10.24 -0.38 46.73
N ALA A 770 -10.08 -1.60 47.25
CA ALA A 770 -10.72 -2.14 48.46
C ALA A 770 -12.25 -2.35 48.42
N ALA A 771 -12.63 -3.61 48.19
CA ALA A 771 -13.78 -4.27 48.81
C ALA A 771 -13.45 -5.76 48.95
N ASP A 772 -13.99 -6.43 49.96
CA ASP A 772 -13.58 -7.77 50.41
C ASP A 772 -14.34 -8.95 49.75
N VAL A 773 -13.65 -10.10 49.70
CA VAL A 773 -14.09 -11.46 50.05
C VAL A 773 -15.41 -12.06 49.47
N GLU A 774 -15.28 -13.32 49.01
CA GLU A 774 -16.29 -14.37 48.79
C GLU A 774 -17.36 -14.24 47.67
N THR A 775 -17.42 -15.30 46.84
CA THR A 775 -18.64 -15.78 46.16
C THR A 775 -19.71 -16.14 47.19
N PRO A 776 -21.00 -15.81 46.95
CA PRO A 776 -21.82 -16.77 46.20
C PRO A 776 -22.93 -16.19 45.30
N ALA A 777 -23.48 -17.11 44.49
CA ALA A 777 -24.82 -17.10 43.89
C ALA A 777 -25.16 -16.10 42.77
N MET A 778 -26.16 -16.50 41.99
CA MET A 778 -26.87 -15.66 41.01
C MET A 778 -28.09 -15.06 41.72
N ASP A 779 -28.41 -13.79 41.46
CA ASP A 779 -29.68 -13.40 40.83
C ASP A 779 -29.80 -11.88 40.61
N HIS A 780 -30.60 -11.51 39.61
CA HIS A 780 -31.14 -10.19 39.28
C HIS A 780 -30.60 -8.92 39.99
N VAL A 781 -29.75 -8.15 39.29
CA VAL A 781 -29.63 -6.70 39.49
C VAL A 781 -29.76 -5.96 38.15
N SER A 782 -30.50 -4.86 38.16
CA SER A 782 -31.09 -4.16 37.01
C SER A 782 -30.12 -3.61 35.96
N THR A 783 -30.56 -3.70 34.69
CA THR A 783 -30.12 -2.81 33.61
C THR A 783 -30.52 -1.36 33.90
N THR A 784 -29.56 -0.48 34.14
CA THR A 784 -29.65 0.97 33.81
C THR A 784 -28.27 1.65 33.94
N ALA A 785 -28.07 2.76 33.21
CA ALA A 785 -27.00 3.75 33.42
C ALA A 785 -25.53 3.39 33.03
N TYR A 786 -25.28 2.59 31.99
CA TYR A 786 -23.96 2.51 31.33
C TYR A 786 -23.98 2.39 29.79
N ASP A 787 -25.04 2.85 29.12
CA ASP A 787 -25.18 2.73 27.65
C ASP A 787 -24.48 3.83 26.82
N ASN A 788 -23.95 4.89 27.46
CA ASN A 788 -23.36 6.05 26.78
C ASN A 788 -21.83 6.08 26.81
N VAL A 789 -21.18 5.19 26.06
CA VAL A 789 -19.78 5.35 25.61
C VAL A 789 -19.74 5.07 24.12
N ASN A 790 -19.42 6.08 23.29
CA ASN A 790 -19.42 5.89 21.85
C ASN A 790 -18.14 5.15 21.43
N LYS A 791 -18.26 4.19 20.50
CA LYS A 791 -17.09 3.46 19.97
C LYS A 791 -16.05 4.37 19.27
N GLY A 792 -16.39 5.62 18.93
CA GLY A 792 -15.47 6.58 18.31
C GLY A 792 -14.49 7.25 19.29
N ASP A 793 -14.84 7.33 20.58
CA ASP A 793 -14.13 8.19 21.55
C ASP A 793 -12.69 7.69 21.84
N GLY A 794 -12.45 6.38 21.70
CA GLY A 794 -11.16 5.74 21.96
C GLY A 794 -10.11 5.88 20.84
N GLU A 795 -10.51 5.77 19.56
CA GLU A 795 -9.58 5.93 18.42
C GLU A 795 -9.05 7.38 18.38
N GLN A 796 -9.94 8.34 18.61
CA GLN A 796 -9.60 9.76 18.64
C GLN A 796 -8.62 10.08 19.78
N ALA A 797 -8.83 9.54 20.99
CA ALA A 797 -7.93 9.73 22.13
C ALA A 797 -6.50 9.21 21.86
N ILE A 798 -6.36 8.07 21.17
CA ILE A 798 -5.06 7.54 20.73
C ILE A 798 -4.38 8.52 19.75
N LEU A 799 -5.14 9.03 18.77
CA LEU A 799 -4.63 10.02 17.80
C LEU A 799 -4.27 11.36 18.46
N ASP A 800 -4.97 11.75 19.52
CA ASP A 800 -4.67 12.95 20.31
C ASP A 800 -3.39 12.79 21.16
N GLU A 801 -3.05 11.59 21.62
CA GLU A 801 -1.79 11.33 22.33
C GLU A 801 -0.56 11.52 21.41
N TYR A 802 -0.62 11.11 20.14
CA TYR A 802 0.45 11.38 19.16
C TYR A 802 0.61 12.86 18.80
N LYS A 803 -0.45 13.68 18.97
CA LYS A 803 -0.41 15.14 18.72
C LYS A 803 0.37 15.89 19.81
N ALA A 804 0.64 15.27 20.96
CA ALA A 804 1.43 15.88 22.02
C ALA A 804 2.86 16.22 21.52
N PRO A 805 3.44 17.38 21.88
CA PRO A 805 4.73 17.84 21.33
C PRO A 805 5.86 16.81 21.45
N GLY A 806 6.31 16.29 20.30
CA GLY A 806 7.39 15.32 20.21
C GLY A 806 7.01 13.86 20.50
N ALA A 807 5.75 13.54 20.83
CA ALA A 807 5.30 12.17 21.09
C ALA A 807 5.46 11.28 19.84
N TYR A 808 4.90 11.71 18.70
CA TYR A 808 5.07 11.01 17.41
C TYR A 808 6.55 10.81 17.02
N MET A 809 7.44 11.77 17.32
CA MET A 809 8.87 11.62 17.01
C MET A 809 9.53 10.54 17.86
N LYS A 810 9.19 10.44 19.15
CA LYS A 810 9.66 9.36 20.02
C LYS A 810 9.10 8.00 19.59
N ALA A 811 7.81 7.92 19.25
CA ALA A 811 7.17 6.72 18.73
C ALA A 811 7.85 6.24 17.44
N SER A 812 8.03 7.14 16.46
CA SER A 812 8.72 6.87 15.20
C SER A 812 10.14 6.30 15.38
N LEU A 813 10.92 6.84 16.31
CA LEU A 813 12.25 6.32 16.65
C LEU A 813 12.17 4.89 17.25
N VAL A 814 11.20 4.62 18.13
CA VAL A 814 10.98 3.29 18.72
C VAL A 814 10.58 2.27 17.64
N ARG A 815 9.67 2.62 16.73
CA ARG A 815 9.27 1.76 15.60
C ARG A 815 10.43 1.47 14.66
N THR A 816 11.16 2.51 14.25
CA THR A 816 12.31 2.39 13.35
C THR A 816 13.42 1.54 13.98
N GLY A 817 13.68 1.70 15.28
CA GLY A 817 14.63 0.87 16.02
C GLY A 817 14.23 -0.61 16.06
N LEU A 818 12.95 -0.91 16.29
CA LEU A 818 12.46 -2.30 16.28
C LEU A 818 12.59 -2.94 14.89
N ILE A 819 12.21 -2.22 13.81
CA ILE A 819 12.37 -2.70 12.43
C ILE A 819 13.84 -2.95 12.12
N ALA A 820 14.75 -2.08 12.53
CA ALA A 820 16.20 -2.26 12.34
C ALA A 820 16.73 -3.53 13.04
N VAL A 821 16.26 -3.83 14.26
CA VAL A 821 16.59 -5.08 14.97
C VAL A 821 16.07 -6.29 14.19
N CYS A 822 14.82 -6.28 13.71
CA CYS A 822 14.27 -7.35 12.89
C CYS A 822 15.03 -7.53 11.56
N VAL A 823 15.52 -6.46 10.93
CA VAL A 823 16.38 -6.53 9.74
C VAL A 823 17.72 -7.22 10.03
N VAL A 824 18.39 -6.86 11.13
CA VAL A 824 19.67 -7.51 11.52
C VAL A 824 19.47 -9.01 11.72
N ILE A 825 18.40 -9.40 12.44
CA ILE A 825 18.10 -10.82 12.68
C ILE A 825 17.71 -11.55 11.38
N ALA A 826 16.94 -10.90 10.50
CA ALA A 826 16.59 -11.47 9.19
C ALA A 826 17.82 -11.67 8.29
N VAL A 827 18.80 -10.75 8.33
CA VAL A 827 20.05 -10.90 7.58
C VAL A 827 20.90 -12.06 8.13
N ILE A 828 20.91 -12.29 9.44
CA ILE A 828 21.64 -13.41 10.08
C ILE A 828 21.02 -14.76 9.68
N TRP A 829 19.68 -14.91 9.75
CA TRP A 829 19.00 -16.18 9.45
C TRP A 829 18.53 -16.33 7.99
N LYS A 830 18.98 -15.47 7.08
CA LYS A 830 18.50 -15.40 5.68
C LYS A 830 18.56 -16.74 4.92
N ASP A 831 19.52 -17.60 5.26
CA ASP A 831 19.76 -18.89 4.60
C ASP A 831 18.96 -20.04 5.22
N HIS A 832 18.45 -19.88 6.45
CA HIS A 832 17.79 -20.91 7.25
C HIS A 832 16.26 -20.70 7.37
N LEU A 833 15.63 -20.15 6.33
CA LEU A 833 14.20 -19.78 6.31
C LEU A 833 13.24 -20.87 6.85
N ASN A 834 13.46 -22.14 6.49
CA ASN A 834 12.57 -23.22 6.90
C ASN A 834 12.65 -23.47 8.41
N ALA A 835 13.87 -23.63 8.95
CA ALA A 835 14.10 -23.76 10.38
C ALA A 835 13.61 -22.51 11.14
N LEU A 836 13.70 -21.32 10.54
CA LEU A 836 13.13 -20.10 11.11
C LEU A 836 11.61 -20.17 11.22
N VAL A 837 10.89 -20.49 10.14
CA VAL A 837 9.42 -20.66 10.14
C VAL A 837 9.00 -21.64 11.23
N ASP A 838 9.64 -22.81 11.27
CA ASP A 838 9.30 -23.89 12.19
C ASP A 838 9.64 -23.52 13.65
N PHE A 839 10.72 -22.77 13.88
CA PHE A 839 11.08 -22.21 15.19
C PHE A 839 10.08 -21.16 15.69
N VAL A 840 9.66 -20.21 14.83
CA VAL A 840 8.64 -19.20 15.18
C VAL A 840 7.30 -19.87 15.51
N GLY A 841 6.91 -20.88 14.73
CA GLY A 841 5.73 -21.68 14.97
C GLY A 841 5.76 -22.47 16.28
N ALA A 842 6.80 -23.25 16.49
CA ALA A 842 6.94 -24.11 17.67
C ALA A 842 7.11 -23.35 18.99
N SER A 843 7.70 -22.15 18.95
CA SER A 843 7.95 -21.33 20.16
C SER A 843 6.79 -20.38 20.46
N ALA A 844 6.87 -19.14 19.98
CA ALA A 844 5.94 -18.07 20.37
C ALA A 844 4.53 -18.28 19.81
N SER A 845 4.38 -18.87 18.61
CA SER A 845 3.06 -19.12 18.03
C SER A 845 2.29 -20.19 18.81
N ALA A 846 2.90 -21.36 19.09
CA ALA A 846 2.26 -22.40 19.89
C ALA A 846 1.81 -21.89 21.28
N ILE A 847 2.59 -21.01 21.91
CA ILE A 847 2.24 -20.42 23.21
C ILE A 847 1.04 -19.46 23.09
N VAL A 848 1.08 -18.52 22.15
CA VAL A 848 0.04 -17.48 21.97
C VAL A 848 -1.24 -18.03 21.35
N ASN A 849 -1.13 -18.93 20.38
CA ASN A 849 -2.24 -19.39 19.55
C ASN A 849 -2.87 -20.71 20.00
N MET A 850 -2.14 -21.57 20.72
CA MET A 850 -2.65 -22.85 21.21
C MET A 850 -2.77 -22.89 22.74
N ILE A 851 -1.65 -22.70 23.45
CA ILE A 851 -1.56 -22.96 24.90
C ILE A 851 -2.33 -21.93 25.72
N LEU A 852 -2.02 -20.63 25.59
CA LEU A 852 -2.65 -19.58 26.40
C LEU A 852 -4.19 -19.55 26.27
N PRO A 853 -4.80 -19.64 25.07
CA PRO A 853 -6.25 -19.73 24.92
C PRO A 853 -6.92 -20.86 25.71
N MET A 854 -6.37 -22.09 25.65
CA MET A 854 -6.90 -23.24 26.38
C MET A 854 -6.70 -23.09 27.89
N VAL A 855 -5.56 -22.53 28.32
CA VAL A 855 -5.27 -22.26 29.74
C VAL A 855 -6.22 -21.19 30.33
N PHE A 856 -6.52 -20.12 29.59
CA PHE A 856 -7.54 -19.15 30.01
C PHE A 856 -8.93 -19.78 30.11
N TYR A 857 -9.33 -20.57 29.12
CA TYR A 857 -10.64 -21.23 29.10
C TYR A 857 -10.83 -22.18 30.28
N LEU A 858 -9.84 -23.04 30.56
CA LEU A 858 -9.84 -23.90 31.73
C LEU A 858 -9.87 -23.11 33.05
N LYS A 859 -9.16 -21.98 33.14
CA LYS A 859 -9.12 -21.13 34.34
C LYS A 859 -10.45 -20.44 34.61
N VAL A 860 -11.12 -19.93 33.58
CA VAL A 860 -12.39 -19.17 33.70
C VAL A 860 -13.58 -20.10 33.90
N PHE A 861 -13.66 -21.21 33.17
CA PHE A 861 -14.82 -22.10 33.15
C PHE A 861 -14.62 -23.41 33.94
N TRP A 862 -13.65 -23.47 34.86
CA TRP A 862 -13.28 -24.71 35.58
C TRP A 862 -14.47 -25.42 36.27
N SER A 863 -15.42 -24.68 36.84
CA SER A 863 -16.60 -25.25 37.50
C SER A 863 -17.64 -25.77 36.50
N SER A 864 -17.79 -25.15 35.33
CA SER A 864 -18.83 -25.45 34.34
C SER A 864 -18.42 -26.45 33.25
N VAL A 865 -17.12 -26.62 32.98
CA VAL A 865 -16.63 -27.51 31.91
C VAL A 865 -16.72 -28.98 32.31
N SER A 866 -17.10 -29.84 31.37
CA SER A 866 -17.23 -31.29 31.58
C SER A 866 -15.87 -31.97 31.87
N ILE A 867 -15.88 -33.09 32.59
CA ILE A 867 -14.64 -33.84 32.89
C ILE A 867 -13.92 -34.31 31.60
N PRO A 868 -14.61 -34.89 30.58
CA PRO A 868 -13.94 -35.27 29.34
C PRO A 868 -13.28 -34.08 28.63
N GLU A 869 -13.95 -32.92 28.58
CA GLU A 869 -13.41 -31.72 27.95
C GLU A 869 -12.19 -31.14 28.67
N LYS A 870 -12.17 -31.18 30.02
CA LYS A 870 -10.97 -30.86 30.81
C LYS A 870 -9.81 -31.76 30.46
N VAL A 871 -10.05 -33.08 30.40
CA VAL A 871 -9.00 -34.08 30.07
C VAL A 871 -8.46 -33.85 28.67
N CYS A 872 -9.32 -33.63 27.66
CA CYS A 872 -8.89 -33.31 26.29
C CYS A 872 -8.10 -31.99 26.22
N SER A 873 -8.55 -30.95 26.90
CA SER A 873 -7.87 -29.64 26.93
C SER A 873 -6.48 -29.74 27.55
N ILE A 874 -6.35 -30.43 28.68
CA ILE A 874 -5.07 -30.67 29.37
C ILE A 874 -4.15 -31.53 28.50
N PHE A 875 -4.68 -32.55 27.84
CA PHE A 875 -3.92 -33.36 26.88
C PHE A 875 -3.39 -32.52 25.71
N PHE A 876 -4.22 -31.68 25.08
CA PHE A 876 -3.79 -30.80 24.01
C PHE A 876 -2.74 -29.78 24.46
N ILE A 877 -2.88 -29.21 25.67
CA ILE A 877 -1.86 -28.32 26.26
C ILE A 877 -0.53 -29.07 26.45
N LEU A 878 -0.55 -30.28 27.03
CA LEU A 878 0.66 -31.08 27.29
C LEU A 878 1.37 -31.49 25.99
N VAL A 879 0.62 -31.90 24.96
CA VAL A 879 1.19 -32.25 23.65
C VAL A 879 1.75 -31.00 22.95
N ALA A 880 1.05 -29.86 22.98
CA ALA A 880 1.55 -28.61 22.42
C ALA A 880 2.82 -28.11 23.14
N CYS A 881 2.90 -28.25 24.46
CA CYS A 881 4.11 -27.92 25.23
C CYS A 881 5.27 -28.85 24.85
N PHE A 882 5.04 -30.17 24.77
CA PHE A 882 6.07 -31.15 24.41
C PHE A 882 6.62 -30.91 23.00
N LEU A 883 5.74 -30.81 22.00
CA LEU A 883 6.13 -30.61 20.61
C LEU A 883 6.75 -29.22 20.40
N GLY A 884 6.21 -28.17 21.04
CA GLY A 884 6.79 -26.83 21.00
C GLY A 884 8.22 -26.80 21.52
N ILE A 885 8.46 -27.36 22.72
CA ILE A 885 9.82 -27.45 23.30
C ILE A 885 10.74 -28.30 22.40
N TYR A 886 10.30 -29.48 21.95
CA TYR A 886 11.12 -30.39 21.15
C TYR A 886 11.54 -29.76 19.81
N VAL A 887 10.58 -29.22 19.05
CA VAL A 887 10.83 -28.64 17.74
C VAL A 887 11.60 -27.33 17.86
N SER A 888 11.33 -26.47 18.86
CA SER A 888 12.14 -25.26 19.09
C SER A 888 13.59 -25.57 19.48
N ILE A 889 13.85 -26.65 20.23
CA ILE A 889 15.22 -27.10 20.51
C ILE A 889 15.89 -27.60 19.23
N GLN A 890 15.18 -28.37 18.39
CA GLN A 890 15.77 -28.93 17.18
C GLN A 890 16.05 -27.87 16.11
N THR A 891 15.04 -27.12 15.69
CA THR A 891 15.17 -26.03 14.71
C THR A 891 16.05 -24.89 15.23
N GLY A 892 16.12 -24.71 16.56
CA GLY A 892 17.10 -23.84 17.21
C GLY A 892 18.55 -24.26 16.94
N LYS A 893 18.89 -25.56 16.98
CA LYS A 893 20.25 -26.01 16.56
C LYS A 893 20.51 -25.65 15.11
N ASP A 894 19.53 -25.86 14.24
CA ASP A 894 19.66 -25.61 12.80
C ASP A 894 19.80 -24.10 12.47
N LEU A 895 19.39 -23.21 13.40
CA LEU A 895 19.51 -21.74 13.32
C LEU A 895 20.75 -21.15 14.01
N PHE A 896 21.17 -21.70 15.15
CA PHE A 896 22.25 -21.16 15.99
C PHE A 896 23.57 -21.92 15.85
N THR A 897 23.53 -23.18 15.41
CA THR A 897 24.68 -24.06 15.18
C THR A 897 24.49 -24.84 13.87
N PRO A 898 24.35 -24.15 12.72
CA PRO A 898 24.07 -24.80 11.45
C PRO A 898 25.18 -25.80 11.07
N THR A 899 24.79 -26.97 10.60
CA THR A 899 25.69 -27.98 10.05
C THR A 899 25.78 -27.80 8.53
N GLU A 900 26.98 -27.89 7.94
CA GLU A 900 27.13 -27.80 6.49
C GLU A 900 26.47 -29.02 5.81
N SER A 901 25.48 -28.76 4.95
CA SER A 901 24.80 -29.77 4.13
C SER A 901 25.61 -30.06 2.86
N ASP A 902 25.79 -31.34 2.50
CA ASP A 902 26.40 -31.75 1.23
C ASP A 902 25.65 -31.11 0.04
N PRO A 903 26.27 -30.23 -0.75
CA PRO A 903 25.61 -29.56 -1.88
C PRO A 903 25.24 -30.52 -3.03
N ALA A 904 25.68 -31.78 -2.99
CA ALA A 904 25.21 -32.82 -3.90
C ALA A 904 23.84 -33.41 -3.51
N ILE A 905 23.31 -33.12 -2.31
CA ILE A 905 21.98 -33.56 -1.85
C ILE A 905 20.96 -32.46 -2.19
N ILE A 906 20.16 -32.72 -3.23
CA ILE A 906 19.12 -31.80 -3.72
C ILE A 906 17.78 -32.05 -3.01
N PHE A 907 17.49 -33.30 -2.65
CA PHE A 907 16.21 -33.75 -2.09
C PHE A 907 16.39 -34.43 -0.72
N PRO A 908 16.61 -33.66 0.37
CA PRO A 908 17.02 -34.20 1.67
C PRO A 908 15.96 -35.00 2.42
N PHE A 909 14.71 -35.03 1.95
CA PHE A 909 13.64 -35.85 2.55
C PHE A 909 13.55 -37.26 1.95
N CYS A 910 14.24 -37.50 0.84
CA CYS A 910 14.21 -38.79 0.15
C CYS A 910 15.30 -39.74 0.66
N THR A 911 15.06 -41.04 0.47
CA THR A 911 16.10 -42.07 0.62
C THR A 911 17.25 -41.85 -0.38
N ASP A 912 18.46 -42.30 -0.04
CA ASP A 912 19.73 -42.03 -0.74
C ASP A 912 19.67 -42.14 -2.27
N LYS A 913 18.94 -43.14 -2.80
CA LYS A 913 18.72 -43.33 -4.24
C LYS A 913 18.17 -42.07 -4.92
N PHE A 914 17.26 -41.35 -4.27
CA PHE A 914 16.50 -40.22 -4.82
C PHE A 914 16.95 -38.84 -4.30
N GLN A 915 18.02 -38.76 -3.51
CA GLN A 915 18.54 -37.49 -2.98
C GLN A 915 19.21 -36.59 -4.03
N ARG A 916 19.77 -37.18 -5.10
CA ARG A 916 20.68 -36.48 -6.03
C ARG A 916 20.10 -36.16 -7.41
N VAL A 917 19.05 -36.86 -7.84
CA VAL A 917 18.45 -36.71 -9.19
C VAL A 917 16.94 -36.87 -9.13
N VAL A 918 16.20 -36.07 -9.91
CA VAL A 918 14.73 -36.14 -9.99
C VAL A 918 14.25 -37.52 -10.45
N PHE A 919 13.22 -38.07 -9.80
CA PHE A 919 12.77 -39.47 -10.02
C PHE A 919 12.29 -39.78 -11.44
N THR A 920 11.93 -38.74 -12.22
CA THR A 920 11.54 -38.85 -13.64
C THR A 920 12.71 -39.09 -14.59
N ASN A 921 13.96 -38.88 -14.14
CA ASN A 921 15.15 -39.05 -14.98
C ASN A 921 15.46 -40.54 -15.25
N SER A 922 14.82 -41.06 -16.29
CA SER A 922 14.98 -42.45 -16.76
C SER A 922 16.43 -42.80 -17.10
N SER A 923 17.23 -41.85 -17.60
CA SER A 923 18.64 -42.06 -17.95
C SER A 923 19.59 -42.22 -16.76
N TYR A 924 19.13 -41.95 -15.53
CA TYR A 924 19.91 -42.15 -14.30
C TYR A 924 19.46 -43.38 -13.49
N TYR A 925 18.23 -43.87 -13.72
CA TYR A 925 17.62 -44.94 -12.92
C TYR A 925 17.42 -46.28 -13.65
N HIS A 926 17.89 -46.40 -14.90
CA HIS A 926 17.91 -47.62 -15.71
C HIS A 926 19.34 -48.11 -15.98
#